data_AF-A0A2V8RY76-F1
#
_entry.id   AF-A0A2V8RY76-F1
#
_cell.length_a   1.000
_cell.length_b   1.000
_cell.length_c   1.000
_cell.angle_alpha   90.00
_cell.angle_beta   90.00
_cell.angle_gamma   90.00
#
_symmetry.space_group_name_H-M   'P 1'
#
loop_
_entity.id
_entity.type
_entity.pdbx_description
1 polymer ?
#
loop_
_entity_poly.entity_id
_entity_poly.type
_entity_poly.pdbx_seq_one_letter_code
_entity_poly.pdbx_strand_id
1 'polypeptide(L)'
;MISNKSSFAGLNGKSVGARYARSPRARHILWQLACVLLIAVGASFFYTRHASAANVTWDGGGTTNNWSEAANWSGDTVPGSSDIVFFDGTSTKDATIDVSINVRGMQINSGYTGMITQAGSSTITVGDFGYTQNSGSFNGGSGDIGVTNEFDLHGGTFTSTTGTLFLGFSYDHGGGGTFNHNNGTVTFDATGGGSFEADLGAENFNNVNFNDGNGQTRTIFGGPVVVLGALAFNDGIVNGNTIEGRAAVTIGPNFDGGQVPLTFSGSANQTFTNNGGANPIGTWTINKPTGKVMLASDLILNGGQALNITSGTLDQGASSNLQTSNTLTIGANGTLRDFGTGDLTLGGDLNDSGIVNLNGGGTGCSDPNASDPLQLRSTNATQRTWSGGGTFSLVDVDVDTQTVGATPGTITAFGISHLNNTSGFVLDTGCPLVINAQPGNQAACPGGSANFSVNANGASAFQWRKDGTPLSDEPNHISGTTNATLTINPVGAGDVASYDVVVTSSLGITATSNAATLTLNTPDLAIDKSHNGNFTVGTNGTYTLTVTDVGTCSTTGMLTVTDTLPAGLSFVSGTGTGWNCSANGQNVTCTNAGPLAPSAASAITLTVGVAQAAVPSVINTATVSTPDDANAANNSDSDPTTVNNSAPPLNPGDLIISEFRLRGPGGTDDEFVEAYNNTNADITVSTTDASAGFALFASDGLAHYIIPNGTMIPARGHYLLANSNGYSLSAYAAADHDAQGNNLSTSDGIALFSTSASPNPANLLDAVGFNTAPTLYREGAGLPFSHTGTASAQYAFVRKLTTGLPQDTDDNAADFVLVSVTGDLNGTPVALGAPGPENLASPVQRNAQIKASLIDPQCAGTSTDPTSACARVRDTTSDPANKSTFGTLSIRRKFTNNTGVPVTALRFRIVDITTLNNPTSGAADLRALNSVAATVTRMDNTPVTLSALTLEQPPAQNLGGGLNASLAVGVIAPAAPLSAGASVNVEFKLGVQATGAFHFFVNIKATTGAAGPAPFKKGRLSLKSNAPAGGK
;
A
#
# COMPACT_ATOMS: atom_id res chain seq x y z
N MET A 1 3.87 -9.39 -29.62
CA MET A 1 3.27 -8.39 -30.54
C MET A 1 4.07 -7.10 -30.39
N ILE A 2 4.89 -6.73 -31.39
CA ILE A 2 4.64 -5.66 -32.40
C ILE A 2 5.14 -4.29 -31.87
N SER A 3 6.29 -3.77 -32.33
CA SER A 3 6.51 -2.86 -33.51
C SER A 3 6.13 -1.40 -33.21
N ASN A 4 6.76 -0.32 -33.71
CA ASN A 4 7.49 -0.04 -34.95
C ASN A 4 8.24 1.31 -34.78
N LYS A 5 9.47 1.50 -35.30
CA LYS A 5 9.85 2.15 -36.61
C LYS A 5 9.23 3.54 -36.82
N SER A 6 9.94 4.59 -37.28
CA SER A 6 10.89 4.71 -38.42
C SER A 6 11.43 6.17 -38.46
N SER A 7 12.73 6.49 -38.66
CA SER A 7 13.51 6.65 -39.94
C SER A 7 12.86 7.62 -40.96
N PHE A 8 13.49 8.52 -41.73
CA PHE A 8 14.88 8.76 -42.23
C PHE A 8 14.85 10.15 -42.97
N ALA A 9 15.88 11.01 -42.88
CA ALA A 9 16.99 11.25 -43.83
C ALA A 9 16.81 12.34 -44.94
N GLY A 10 17.90 13.04 -45.26
CA GLY A 10 18.04 13.82 -46.51
C GLY A 10 19.17 14.87 -46.54
N LEU A 11 20.38 14.45 -46.89
CA LEU A 11 21.56 15.26 -47.23
C LEU A 11 21.33 16.21 -48.43
N ASN A 12 21.97 17.39 -48.43
CA ASN A 12 22.93 17.88 -49.45
C ASN A 12 23.00 19.42 -49.53
N GLY A 13 24.23 19.95 -49.67
CA GLY A 13 24.47 21.04 -50.63
C GLY A 13 25.03 22.36 -50.10
N LYS A 14 26.37 22.47 -50.20
CA LYS A 14 27.13 23.59 -50.82
C LYS A 14 27.06 25.01 -50.23
N SER A 15 28.26 25.45 -49.84
CA SER A 15 28.79 26.81 -50.00
C SER A 15 28.54 27.40 -51.41
N VAL A 16 28.26 28.71 -51.45
CA VAL A 16 28.75 29.76 -52.38
C VAL A 16 27.83 30.99 -52.22
N GLY A 17 28.42 32.19 -52.20
CA GLY A 17 27.76 33.43 -51.79
C GLY A 17 26.91 34.10 -52.86
N ALA A 18 26.34 35.26 -52.50
CA ALA A 18 26.29 36.45 -53.35
C ALA A 18 25.61 37.61 -52.60
N ARG A 19 26.26 38.77 -52.66
CA ARG A 19 25.66 40.11 -52.48
C ARG A 19 24.45 40.25 -53.41
N TYR A 20 23.41 40.99 -53.04
CA TYR A 20 22.85 42.04 -53.91
C TYR A 20 21.91 43.02 -53.19
N ALA A 21 22.13 44.27 -53.55
CA ALA A 21 21.50 45.56 -53.20
C ALA A 21 19.97 45.62 -53.04
N ARG A 22 19.51 46.54 -52.16
CA ARG A 22 18.20 47.25 -52.23
C ARG A 22 18.36 48.66 -51.64
N SER A 23 18.58 49.67 -52.47
CA SER A 23 17.64 50.65 -53.06
C SER A 23 17.05 51.70 -52.07
N PRO A 24 17.05 53.02 -52.41
CA PRO A 24 16.84 54.11 -51.42
C PRO A 24 15.37 54.45 -51.11
N ARG A 25 14.40 53.75 -51.71
CA ARG A 25 12.96 54.07 -51.58
C ARG A 25 12.27 53.49 -50.34
N ALA A 26 12.94 52.63 -49.57
CA ALA A 26 12.44 52.15 -48.27
C ALA A 26 12.66 53.15 -47.11
N ARG A 27 13.54 54.15 -47.28
CA ARG A 27 13.93 55.09 -46.21
C ARG A 27 12.87 56.16 -45.88
N HIS A 28 11.92 56.44 -46.77
CA HIS A 28 10.90 57.49 -46.52
C HIS A 28 9.62 57.03 -45.82
N ILE A 29 9.30 55.73 -45.86
CA ILE A 29 8.16 55.17 -45.10
C ILE A 29 8.56 54.85 -43.64
N LEU A 30 9.84 54.51 -43.41
CA LEU A 30 10.39 54.29 -42.07
C LEU A 30 10.56 55.57 -41.24
N TRP A 31 10.67 56.75 -41.86
CA TRP A 31 10.84 58.02 -41.15
C TRP A 31 9.51 58.57 -40.58
N GLN A 32 8.37 58.30 -41.21
CA GLN A 32 7.06 58.73 -40.71
C GLN A 32 6.49 57.82 -39.60
N LEU A 33 6.87 56.53 -39.59
CA LEU A 33 6.57 55.61 -38.46
C LEU A 33 7.46 55.88 -37.23
N ALA A 34 8.68 56.40 -37.42
CA ALA A 34 9.58 56.77 -36.32
C ALA A 34 9.11 58.02 -35.55
N CYS A 35 8.49 59.01 -36.20
CA CYS A 35 8.00 60.22 -35.52
C CYS A 35 6.75 60.00 -34.66
N VAL A 36 5.89 59.03 -34.99
CA VAL A 36 4.72 58.66 -34.17
C VAL A 36 5.14 57.80 -32.97
N LEU A 37 6.19 56.99 -33.11
CA LEU A 37 6.76 56.21 -32.01
C LEU A 37 7.52 57.09 -31.00
N LEU A 38 8.18 58.17 -31.44
CA LEU A 38 8.92 59.10 -30.56
C LEU A 38 8.02 59.97 -29.67
N ILE A 39 6.76 60.23 -30.07
CA ILE A 39 5.80 60.98 -29.24
C ILE A 39 5.10 60.04 -28.22
N ALA A 40 4.98 58.74 -28.54
CA ALA A 40 4.48 57.73 -27.60
C ALA A 40 5.51 57.31 -26.54
N VAL A 41 6.81 57.40 -26.83
CA VAL A 41 7.89 57.09 -25.87
C VAL A 41 8.25 58.32 -24.98
N GLY A 42 8.00 59.54 -25.44
CA GLY A 42 8.24 60.76 -24.65
C GLY A 42 7.22 61.05 -23.54
N ALA A 43 6.03 60.46 -23.59
CA ALA A 43 4.97 60.66 -22.60
C ALA A 43 4.99 59.64 -21.44
N SER A 44 5.85 58.62 -21.50
CA SER A 44 6.14 57.71 -20.36
C SER A 44 7.41 58.10 -19.60
N PHE A 45 8.10 59.16 -20.04
CA PHE A 45 9.36 59.66 -19.46
C PHE A 45 9.20 60.66 -18.30
N PHE A 46 7.98 60.83 -17.78
CA PHE A 46 7.71 61.63 -16.59
C PHE A 46 6.78 60.88 -15.62
N TYR A 47 7.21 59.73 -15.10
CA TYR A 47 6.95 59.27 -13.72
C TYR A 47 7.69 57.95 -13.41
N THR A 48 9.01 57.95 -13.50
CA THR A 48 9.83 57.11 -12.59
C THR A 48 10.89 58.04 -12.06
N ARG A 49 10.69 58.52 -10.82
CA ARG A 49 11.81 59.07 -10.06
C ARG A 49 12.91 58.01 -10.08
N HIS A 50 14.13 58.39 -10.41
CA HIS A 50 15.27 57.65 -9.89
C HIS A 50 15.08 57.63 -8.37
N ALA A 51 14.62 56.50 -7.82
CA ALA A 51 14.64 56.29 -6.39
C ALA A 51 16.12 56.37 -5.98
N SER A 52 16.46 57.38 -5.18
CA SER A 52 17.76 57.37 -4.52
C SER A 52 17.83 56.10 -3.69
N ALA A 53 18.93 55.34 -3.76
CA ALA A 53 19.17 54.19 -2.90
C ALA A 53 18.80 54.52 -1.45
N ALA A 54 17.79 53.84 -0.93
CA ALA A 54 17.34 54.02 0.44
C ALA A 54 17.90 52.89 1.31
N ASN A 55 18.27 53.24 2.53
CA ASN A 55 18.47 52.25 3.58
C ASN A 55 17.10 51.97 4.19
N VAL A 56 16.65 50.72 4.14
CA VAL A 56 15.33 50.32 4.60
C VAL A 56 15.48 49.28 5.70
N THR A 57 15.01 49.61 6.90
CA THR A 57 15.14 48.75 8.09
C THR A 57 13.87 47.95 8.31
N TRP A 58 14.02 46.66 8.62
CA TRP A 58 12.91 45.81 9.07
C TRP A 58 12.46 46.25 10.46
N ASP A 59 11.26 46.82 10.55
CA ASP A 59 10.62 47.21 11.82
C ASP A 59 9.51 46.22 12.23
N GLY A 60 8.98 45.44 11.28
CA GLY A 60 7.89 44.51 11.51
C GLY A 60 6.59 45.19 11.97
N GLY A 61 6.35 46.44 11.54
CA GLY A 61 5.17 47.22 11.92
C GLY A 61 3.83 46.69 11.36
N GLY A 62 3.88 45.78 10.38
CA GLY A 62 2.73 45.19 9.71
C GLY A 62 1.99 44.13 10.53
N THR A 63 0.92 43.62 9.91
CA THR A 63 0.02 42.61 10.49
C THR A 63 0.48 41.17 10.23
N THR A 64 1.32 40.97 9.21
CA THR A 64 2.00 39.72 8.90
C THR A 64 3.51 39.89 9.03
N ASN A 65 4.27 38.80 8.95
CA ASN A 65 5.73 38.84 8.89
C ASN A 65 6.25 38.79 7.45
N ASN A 66 5.43 39.10 6.45
CA ASN A 66 5.80 38.97 5.05
C ASN A 66 6.63 40.15 4.56
N TRP A 67 7.64 39.86 3.75
CA TRP A 67 8.49 40.84 3.07
C TRP A 67 7.66 41.75 2.16
N SER A 68 6.64 41.19 1.50
CA SER A 68 5.77 41.91 0.57
C SER A 68 4.82 42.92 1.23
N GLU A 69 4.68 42.92 2.56
CA GLU A 69 3.87 43.90 3.29
C GLU A 69 4.70 45.17 3.58
N ALA A 70 4.35 46.27 2.91
CA ALA A 70 5.10 47.52 2.99
C ALA A 70 5.24 48.08 4.42
N ALA A 71 4.25 47.85 5.28
CA ALA A 71 4.22 48.29 6.68
C ALA A 71 5.22 47.56 7.61
N ASN A 72 5.92 46.52 7.13
CA ASN A 72 7.01 45.87 7.87
C ASN A 72 8.38 46.54 7.69
N TRP A 73 8.43 47.58 6.86
CA TRP A 73 9.65 48.28 6.47
C TRP A 73 9.58 49.74 6.86
N SER A 74 10.72 50.28 7.32
CA SER A 74 10.83 51.69 7.66
C SER A 74 10.42 52.58 6.47
N GLY A 75 9.45 53.46 6.69
CA GLY A 75 8.90 54.32 5.63
C GLY A 75 7.78 53.66 4.79
N ASP A 76 7.22 52.55 5.28
CA ASP A 76 6.05 51.86 4.73
C ASP A 76 6.18 51.53 3.23
N THR A 77 7.38 51.12 2.79
CA THR A 77 7.69 50.83 1.38
C THR A 77 8.52 49.55 1.28
N VAL A 78 8.09 48.62 0.41
CA VAL A 78 8.82 47.36 0.15
C VAL A 78 10.15 47.66 -0.57
N PRO A 79 11.29 47.12 -0.11
CA PRO A 79 12.60 47.33 -0.73
C PRO A 79 12.69 46.83 -2.18
N GLY A 80 13.38 47.59 -3.05
CA GLY A 80 13.68 47.23 -4.43
C GLY A 80 15.18 47.08 -4.72
N SER A 81 15.53 46.93 -6.00
CA SER A 81 16.89 46.58 -6.45
C SER A 81 17.97 47.64 -6.20
N SER A 82 17.59 48.87 -5.85
CA SER A 82 18.53 49.94 -5.48
C SER A 82 18.79 50.02 -3.97
N ASP A 83 18.01 49.30 -3.16
CA ASP A 83 17.92 49.53 -1.72
C ASP A 83 18.80 48.55 -0.95
N ILE A 84 19.28 49.00 0.20
CA ILE A 84 20.03 48.16 1.15
C ILE A 84 19.11 47.90 2.32
N VAL A 85 18.89 46.62 2.64
CA VAL A 85 18.03 46.23 3.74
C VAL A 85 18.82 45.98 5.01
N PHE A 86 18.28 46.44 6.14
CA PHE A 86 18.87 46.28 7.46
C PHE A 86 17.93 45.49 8.38
N PHE A 87 18.47 44.45 9.00
CA PHE A 87 17.86 43.78 10.15
C PHE A 87 18.72 44.09 11.35
N ASP A 88 18.20 44.87 12.29
CA ASP A 88 18.92 45.28 13.49
C ASP A 88 18.02 45.22 14.73
N GLY A 89 18.44 45.85 15.83
CA GLY A 89 17.66 45.86 17.08
C GLY A 89 16.35 46.65 17.02
N THR A 90 16.00 47.28 15.91
CA THR A 90 14.71 47.97 15.71
C THR A 90 13.54 46.99 15.81
N SER A 91 13.75 45.72 15.43
CA SER A 91 12.74 44.68 15.56
C SER A 91 13.34 43.34 15.91
N THR A 92 12.63 42.55 16.70
CA THR A 92 12.96 41.14 16.95
C THR A 92 12.03 40.19 16.21
N LYS A 93 11.08 40.70 15.42
CA LYS A 93 10.13 39.87 14.67
C LYS A 93 10.82 39.12 13.54
N ASP A 94 10.38 37.89 13.33
CA ASP A 94 10.74 37.08 12.17
C ASP A 94 10.30 37.77 10.87
N ALA A 95 11.04 37.53 9.79
CA ALA A 95 10.72 37.99 8.45
C ALA A 95 10.57 36.81 7.50
N THR A 96 9.57 36.85 6.63
CA THR A 96 9.31 35.82 5.61
C THR A 96 9.44 36.45 4.23
N ILE A 97 10.44 36.03 3.47
CA ILE A 97 10.61 36.39 2.06
C ILE A 97 9.61 35.56 1.24
N ASP A 98 8.38 36.08 1.15
CA ASP A 98 7.22 35.43 0.53
C ASP A 98 7.12 35.65 -0.99
N VAL A 99 7.97 36.52 -1.53
CA VAL A 99 8.10 36.82 -2.96
C VAL A 99 9.56 36.79 -3.38
N SER A 100 9.82 36.66 -4.68
CA SER A 100 11.19 36.79 -5.19
C SER A 100 11.67 38.24 -5.05
N ILE A 101 12.87 38.43 -4.51
CA ILE A 101 13.42 39.75 -4.20
C ILE A 101 14.73 40.00 -4.94
N ASN A 102 14.96 41.26 -5.26
CA ASN A 102 16.24 41.77 -5.75
C ASN A 102 16.52 43.05 -4.97
N VAL A 103 17.59 43.03 -4.17
CA VAL A 103 18.04 44.16 -3.34
C VAL A 103 19.51 44.43 -3.63
N ARG A 104 19.95 45.65 -3.37
CA ARG A 104 21.35 46.03 -3.57
C ARG A 104 22.27 45.40 -2.53
N GLY A 105 21.80 45.26 -1.30
CA GLY A 105 22.53 44.65 -0.18
C GLY A 105 21.61 44.18 0.94
N MET A 106 22.09 43.24 1.75
CA MET A 106 21.38 42.74 2.93
C MET A 106 22.33 42.66 4.13
N GLN A 107 22.02 43.38 5.21
CA GLN A 107 22.81 43.40 6.43
C GLN A 107 21.99 42.95 7.64
N ILE A 108 22.44 41.88 8.30
CA ILE A 108 21.87 41.38 9.55
C ILE A 108 22.84 41.74 10.67
N ASN A 109 22.48 42.78 11.41
CA ASN A 109 23.32 43.37 12.44
C ASN A 109 23.14 42.66 13.80
N SER A 110 24.10 42.87 14.70
CA SER A 110 24.20 42.15 15.99
C SER A 110 22.97 42.27 16.90
N GLY A 111 22.14 43.31 16.73
CA GLY A 111 20.91 43.51 17.50
C GLY A 111 19.69 42.70 17.03
N TYR A 112 19.71 42.14 15.82
CA TYR A 112 18.60 41.36 15.31
C TYR A 112 18.65 39.92 15.85
N THR A 113 17.53 39.43 16.38
CA THR A 113 17.41 38.10 16.98
C THR A 113 16.34 37.23 16.34
N GLY A 114 15.59 37.78 15.37
CA GLY A 114 14.54 37.05 14.66
C GLY A 114 15.10 36.08 13.61
N MET A 115 14.19 35.31 13.01
CA MET A 115 14.45 34.40 11.91
C MET A 115 13.99 35.02 10.57
N ILE A 116 14.88 35.06 9.59
CA ILE A 116 14.57 35.39 8.20
C ILE A 116 14.36 34.08 7.44
N THR A 117 13.17 33.88 6.87
CA THR A 117 12.81 32.65 6.16
C THR A 117 12.54 32.92 4.68
N GLN A 118 13.25 32.23 3.79
CA GLN A 118 12.94 32.19 2.36
C GLN A 118 11.76 31.24 2.11
N ALA A 119 10.60 31.76 1.72
CA ALA A 119 9.43 30.93 1.51
C ALA A 119 9.44 30.26 0.12
N GLY A 120 9.23 28.94 0.10
CA GLY A 120 9.02 28.18 -1.12
C GLY A 120 10.19 28.29 -2.10
N SER A 121 9.90 28.62 -3.36
CA SER A 121 10.86 28.71 -4.47
C SER A 121 11.22 30.17 -4.83
N SER A 122 10.93 31.14 -3.96
CA SER A 122 11.26 32.55 -4.20
C SER A 122 12.76 32.74 -4.36
N THR A 123 13.22 33.42 -5.41
CA THR A 123 14.64 33.71 -5.61
C THR A 123 15.08 34.93 -4.82
N ILE A 124 16.29 34.93 -4.30
CA ILE A 124 16.89 36.07 -3.60
C ILE A 124 18.11 36.53 -4.40
N THR A 125 18.15 37.79 -4.78
CA THR A 125 19.34 38.41 -5.39
C THR A 125 19.83 39.54 -4.51
N VAL A 126 21.09 39.46 -4.10
CA VAL A 126 21.83 40.47 -3.35
C VAL A 126 22.91 41.05 -4.26
N GLY A 127 22.76 42.33 -4.56
CA GLY A 127 23.57 43.08 -5.50
C GLY A 127 24.97 43.46 -5.00
N ASP A 128 25.45 44.58 -5.52
CA ASP A 128 26.84 45.03 -5.41
C ASP A 128 27.28 45.45 -4.01
N PHE A 129 26.37 45.57 -3.05
CA PHE A 129 26.72 45.90 -1.67
C PHE A 129 27.03 44.66 -0.82
N GLY A 130 26.63 43.46 -1.28
CA GLY A 130 26.94 42.20 -0.61
C GLY A 130 25.97 41.81 0.52
N TYR A 131 26.26 40.66 1.12
CA TYR A 131 25.52 40.06 2.22
C TYR A 131 26.42 40.01 3.45
N THR A 132 25.95 40.58 4.57
CA THR A 132 26.69 40.51 5.85
C THR A 132 25.78 40.03 6.96
N GLN A 133 26.22 39.01 7.70
CA GLN A 133 25.50 38.49 8.86
C GLN A 133 26.38 38.45 10.10
N ASN A 134 25.99 39.26 11.10
CA ASN A 134 26.67 39.39 12.39
C ASN A 134 25.88 38.75 13.56
N SER A 135 24.61 38.38 13.35
CA SER A 135 23.72 37.74 14.34
C SER A 135 22.47 37.17 13.63
N GLY A 136 21.45 36.75 14.39
CA GLY A 136 20.17 36.28 13.86
C GLY A 136 20.25 34.91 13.17
N SER A 137 19.11 34.45 12.65
CA SER A 137 19.03 33.22 11.87
C SER A 137 18.47 33.49 10.48
N PHE A 138 19.13 32.96 9.45
CA PHE A 138 18.62 32.90 8.09
C PHE A 138 18.30 31.45 7.73
N ASN A 139 17.10 31.21 7.19
CA ASN A 139 16.60 29.91 6.81
C ASN A 139 16.20 29.88 5.33
N GLY A 140 17.06 29.30 4.49
CA GLY A 140 16.86 29.14 3.07
C GLY A 140 15.77 28.10 2.73
N GLY A 141 15.07 28.36 1.63
CA GLY A 141 14.00 27.54 1.08
C GLY A 141 14.51 26.66 -0.07
N SER A 142 13.79 26.69 -1.19
CA SER A 142 14.13 25.93 -2.41
C SER A 142 14.49 26.79 -3.63
N GLY A 143 14.31 28.10 -3.54
CA GLY A 143 14.73 29.04 -4.59
C GLY A 143 16.21 29.38 -4.50
N ASP A 144 16.81 29.76 -5.62
CA ASP A 144 18.22 30.15 -5.65
C ASP A 144 18.46 31.44 -4.85
N ILE A 145 19.65 31.52 -4.25
CA ILE A 145 20.16 32.71 -3.57
C ILE A 145 21.43 33.15 -4.32
N GLY A 146 21.44 34.36 -4.85
CA GLY A 146 22.61 34.93 -5.53
C GLY A 146 23.17 36.10 -4.75
N VAL A 147 24.46 36.06 -4.44
CA VAL A 147 25.21 37.17 -3.86
C VAL A 147 26.32 37.54 -4.83
N THR A 148 26.15 38.69 -5.48
CA THR A 148 27.02 39.10 -6.59
C THR A 148 28.36 39.68 -6.13
N ASN A 149 28.41 40.21 -4.91
CA ASN A 149 29.62 40.70 -4.27
C ASN A 149 29.99 39.81 -3.06
N GLU A 150 30.56 40.39 -2.01
CA GLU A 150 31.04 39.70 -0.82
C GLU A 150 29.91 39.09 0.02
N PHE A 151 30.15 37.87 0.50
CA PHE A 151 29.33 37.16 1.48
C PHE A 151 30.13 37.00 2.77
N ASP A 152 29.71 37.71 3.81
CA ASP A 152 30.34 37.71 5.13
C ASP A 152 29.44 37.05 6.18
N LEU A 153 29.95 36.00 6.82
CA LEU A 153 29.29 35.29 7.91
C LEU A 153 30.12 35.35 9.18
N HIS A 154 29.92 36.40 9.98
CA HIS A 154 30.69 36.65 11.21
C HIS A 154 29.92 36.29 12.49
N GLY A 155 28.61 36.03 12.41
CA GLY A 155 27.79 35.64 13.56
C GLY A 155 26.43 35.07 13.16
N GLY A 156 25.73 34.45 14.13
CA GLY A 156 24.42 33.85 13.89
C GLY A 156 24.47 32.55 13.09
N THR A 157 23.33 32.12 12.55
CA THR A 157 23.22 30.90 11.73
C THR A 157 22.69 31.22 10.35
N PHE A 158 23.40 30.79 9.30
CA PHE A 158 22.95 30.83 7.93
C PHE A 158 22.67 29.41 7.44
N THR A 159 21.40 29.07 7.32
CA THR A 159 20.97 27.85 6.62
C THR A 159 20.71 28.21 5.16
N SER A 160 21.55 27.69 4.27
CA SER A 160 21.50 27.95 2.84
C SER A 160 20.21 27.42 2.19
N THR A 161 20.03 27.68 0.90
CA THR A 161 18.94 27.12 0.11
C THR A 161 19.19 25.64 -0.25
N THR A 162 18.11 24.88 -0.47
CA THR A 162 18.16 23.55 -1.12
C THR A 162 18.38 23.64 -2.64
N GLY A 163 18.24 24.85 -3.23
CA GLY A 163 18.62 25.16 -4.60
C GLY A 163 20.13 25.46 -4.72
N THR A 164 20.48 26.53 -5.43
CA THR A 164 21.87 27.00 -5.57
C THR A 164 22.11 28.31 -4.83
N LEU A 165 23.19 28.34 -4.03
CA LEU A 165 23.81 29.57 -3.53
C LEU A 165 24.91 29.97 -4.52
N PHE A 166 24.69 31.05 -5.27
CA PHE A 166 25.68 31.64 -6.18
C PHE A 166 26.51 32.70 -5.46
N LEU A 167 27.82 32.56 -5.48
CA LEU A 167 28.79 33.46 -4.87
C LEU A 167 29.67 34.06 -5.96
N GLY A 168 29.46 35.34 -6.25
CA GLY A 168 30.09 36.07 -7.35
C GLY A 168 31.42 36.73 -7.03
N PHE A 169 31.85 36.75 -5.77
CA PHE A 169 33.12 37.36 -5.35
C PHE A 169 33.76 36.61 -4.17
N SER A 170 34.02 37.29 -3.05
CA SER A 170 34.61 36.71 -1.85
C SER A 170 33.57 36.04 -0.94
N TYR A 171 33.99 34.95 -0.30
CA TYR A 171 33.28 34.29 0.80
C TYR A 171 34.17 34.39 2.04
N ASP A 172 33.67 35.02 3.10
CA ASP A 172 34.35 35.15 4.38
C ASP A 172 33.50 34.50 5.48
N HIS A 173 34.04 33.44 6.09
CA HIS A 173 33.49 32.81 7.28
C HIS A 173 34.49 32.89 8.45
N GLY A 174 34.87 34.12 8.81
CA GLY A 174 35.72 34.43 9.96
C GLY A 174 35.07 34.09 11.31
N GLY A 175 35.25 32.86 11.78
CA GLY A 175 35.19 32.41 13.18
C GLY A 175 34.14 33.07 14.09
N GLY A 176 32.86 32.86 13.82
CA GLY A 176 31.78 33.36 14.70
C GLY A 176 30.35 33.01 14.27
N GLY A 177 30.13 32.78 12.97
CA GLY A 177 28.85 32.29 12.44
C GLY A 177 28.75 30.77 12.34
N THR A 178 27.61 30.29 11.83
CA THR A 178 27.39 28.86 11.52
C THR A 178 26.75 28.75 10.14
N PHE A 179 27.44 28.09 9.21
CA PHE A 179 26.91 27.78 7.88
C PHE A 179 26.29 26.37 7.86
N ASN A 180 25.02 26.27 7.48
CA ASN A 180 24.35 24.99 7.21
C ASN A 180 24.01 24.91 5.73
N HIS A 181 24.60 23.95 5.00
CA HIS A 181 24.46 23.85 3.54
C HIS A 181 23.06 23.47 3.02
N ASN A 182 22.15 22.98 3.89
CA ASN A 182 20.76 22.63 3.57
C ASN A 182 20.56 21.75 2.31
N ASN A 183 21.43 20.74 2.13
CA ASN A 183 21.45 19.86 0.95
C ASN A 183 21.48 20.56 -0.43
N GLY A 184 21.81 21.85 -0.51
CA GLY A 184 21.90 22.61 -1.76
C GLY A 184 23.26 22.48 -2.45
N THR A 185 23.43 23.32 -3.47
CA THR A 185 24.69 23.49 -4.21
C THR A 185 25.26 24.88 -3.96
N VAL A 186 26.55 24.97 -3.66
CA VAL A 186 27.28 26.24 -3.66
C VAL A 186 28.04 26.36 -4.96
N THR A 187 27.77 27.41 -5.73
CA THR A 187 28.48 27.70 -6.97
C THR A 187 29.27 28.99 -6.81
N PHE A 188 30.58 28.87 -6.97
CA PHE A 188 31.47 30.02 -7.12
C PHE A 188 31.53 30.39 -8.60
N ASP A 189 31.05 31.58 -8.96
CA ASP A 189 30.89 32.04 -10.35
C ASP A 189 31.40 33.47 -10.51
N ALA A 190 32.61 33.73 -10.02
CA ALA A 190 33.16 35.08 -10.03
C ALA A 190 33.74 35.45 -11.40
N THR A 191 33.41 36.64 -11.89
CA THR A 191 34.00 37.21 -13.11
C THR A 191 35.35 37.91 -12.87
N GLY A 192 35.76 38.07 -11.60
CA GLY A 192 36.98 38.77 -11.18
C GLY A 192 37.81 38.04 -10.11
N GLY A 193 37.55 36.75 -9.88
CA GLY A 193 38.14 35.98 -8.79
C GLY A 193 37.56 36.36 -7.42
N GLY A 194 38.24 35.94 -6.35
CA GLY A 194 37.86 36.25 -4.97
C GLY A 194 38.66 35.44 -3.94
N SER A 195 38.61 35.87 -2.68
CA SER A 195 39.09 35.07 -1.55
C SER A 195 37.98 34.14 -1.06
N PHE A 196 38.36 32.94 -0.63
CA PHE A 196 37.51 32.06 0.15
C PHE A 196 38.20 31.83 1.49
N GLU A 197 37.76 32.54 2.53
CA GLU A 197 38.16 32.24 3.90
C GLU A 197 37.21 31.22 4.52
N ALA A 198 37.68 29.97 4.62
CA ALA A 198 36.96 28.85 5.21
C ALA A 198 37.06 28.87 6.74
N ASP A 199 36.05 28.31 7.43
CA ASP A 199 36.14 28.09 8.87
C ASP A 199 37.42 27.32 9.25
N LEU A 200 38.05 27.70 10.36
CA LEU A 200 39.34 27.18 10.82
C LEU A 200 39.31 25.68 11.13
N GLY A 201 38.16 25.13 11.50
CA GLY A 201 37.96 23.70 11.76
C GLY A 201 37.76 22.89 10.48
N ALA A 202 36.79 23.28 9.67
CA ALA A 202 36.54 22.85 8.28
C ALA A 202 35.26 23.52 7.78
N GLU A 203 35.23 23.97 6.52
CA GLU A 203 34.00 24.45 5.89
C GLU A 203 33.25 23.30 5.22
N ASN A 204 31.99 23.07 5.58
CA ASN A 204 31.22 21.92 5.10
C ASN A 204 30.12 22.32 4.11
N PHE A 205 30.21 21.78 2.90
CA PHE A 205 29.20 21.94 1.86
C PHE A 205 28.57 20.62 1.47
N ASN A 206 27.35 20.68 0.91
CA ASN A 206 26.76 19.53 0.25
C ASN A 206 27.34 19.36 -1.16
N ASN A 207 26.90 20.14 -2.16
CA ASN A 207 27.57 20.14 -3.48
C ASN A 207 28.35 21.45 -3.65
N VAL A 208 29.50 21.38 -4.34
CA VAL A 208 30.31 22.55 -4.70
C VAL A 208 30.63 22.53 -6.17
N ASN A 209 30.46 23.69 -6.81
CA ASN A 209 30.88 23.96 -8.18
C ASN A 209 31.83 25.16 -8.20
N PHE A 210 33.11 24.93 -8.52
CA PHE A 210 34.05 25.98 -8.86
C PHE A 210 33.93 26.29 -10.35
N ASN A 211 33.37 27.46 -10.66
CA ASN A 211 33.06 27.92 -12.01
C ASN A 211 33.47 29.38 -12.20
N ASP A 212 34.54 29.81 -11.54
CA ASP A 212 35.07 31.15 -11.74
C ASP A 212 35.49 31.32 -13.20
N GLY A 213 35.29 32.51 -13.77
CA GLY A 213 35.54 32.71 -15.19
C GLY A 213 36.98 32.37 -15.58
N ASN A 214 37.18 31.88 -16.81
CA ASN A 214 38.49 31.54 -17.36
C ASN A 214 39.65 32.46 -16.93
N GLY A 215 40.69 31.86 -16.33
CA GLY A 215 41.88 32.55 -15.81
C GLY A 215 41.70 33.29 -14.48
N GLN A 216 40.50 33.33 -13.91
CA GLN A 216 40.26 33.88 -12.58
C GLN A 216 40.72 32.91 -11.51
N THR A 217 41.27 33.46 -10.41
CA THR A 217 41.79 32.66 -9.30
C THR A 217 40.90 32.81 -8.07
N ARG A 218 40.54 31.67 -7.49
CA ARG A 218 39.99 31.57 -6.14
C ARG A 218 41.02 30.99 -5.20
N THR A 219 41.34 31.74 -4.15
CA THR A 219 42.32 31.31 -3.15
C THR A 219 41.62 30.98 -1.84
N ILE A 220 41.77 29.75 -1.39
CA ILE A 220 41.21 29.20 -0.16
C ILE A 220 42.18 29.43 1.00
N PHE A 221 41.74 30.17 2.00
CA PHE A 221 42.40 30.41 3.28
C PHE A 221 41.63 29.73 4.41
N GLY A 222 42.18 29.70 5.62
CA GLY A 222 41.52 29.08 6.79
C GLY A 222 41.68 27.57 6.83
N GLY A 223 40.63 26.84 7.23
CA GLY A 223 40.62 25.36 7.33
C GLY A 223 40.40 24.63 5.99
N PRO A 224 40.29 23.29 5.99
CA PRO A 224 39.98 22.52 4.78
C PRO A 224 38.51 22.69 4.37
N VAL A 225 38.24 22.52 3.07
CA VAL A 225 36.86 22.50 2.54
C VAL A 225 36.41 21.07 2.37
N VAL A 226 35.28 20.69 2.98
CA VAL A 226 34.72 19.34 2.93
C VAL A 226 33.41 19.35 2.14
N VAL A 227 33.37 18.56 1.06
CA VAL A 227 32.22 18.45 0.16
C VAL A 227 31.59 17.07 0.32
N LEU A 228 30.41 17.04 0.94
CA LEU A 228 29.70 15.81 1.27
C LEU A 228 29.07 15.13 0.03
N GLY A 229 28.63 15.95 -0.92
CA GLY A 229 28.04 15.60 -2.20
C GLY A 229 29.02 15.82 -3.36
N ALA A 230 28.50 16.23 -4.52
CA ALA A 230 29.28 16.37 -5.74
C ALA A 230 30.24 17.57 -5.68
N LEU A 231 31.51 17.33 -6.03
CA LEU A 231 32.54 18.36 -6.20
C LEU A 231 32.88 18.49 -7.69
N ALA A 232 32.67 19.68 -8.25
CA ALA A 232 33.01 19.99 -9.63
C ALA A 232 33.99 21.15 -9.70
N PHE A 233 35.06 20.97 -10.48
CA PHE A 233 35.97 22.01 -10.92
C PHE A 233 35.70 22.26 -12.41
N ASN A 234 34.89 23.26 -12.75
CA ASN A 234 34.39 23.46 -14.11
C ASN A 234 35.20 24.47 -14.92
N ASP A 235 35.64 25.57 -14.29
CA ASP A 235 36.41 26.66 -14.91
C ASP A 235 37.28 27.37 -13.85
N GLY A 236 38.25 28.17 -14.29
CA GLY A 236 39.12 28.99 -13.45
C GLY A 236 40.23 28.22 -12.73
N ILE A 237 40.89 28.91 -11.79
CA ILE A 237 42.04 28.41 -11.01
C ILE A 237 41.66 28.34 -9.53
N VAL A 238 41.93 27.21 -8.87
CA VAL A 238 41.73 27.05 -7.42
C VAL A 238 43.07 26.81 -6.71
N ASN A 239 43.41 27.71 -5.78
CA ASN A 239 44.63 27.64 -4.97
C ASN A 239 44.29 27.57 -3.48
N GLY A 240 45.23 27.09 -2.65
CA GLY A 240 45.19 27.27 -1.21
C GLY A 240 45.12 25.96 -0.42
N ASN A 241 44.28 25.95 0.63
CA ASN A 241 44.16 24.81 1.54
C ASN A 241 43.42 23.61 0.89
N THR A 242 43.50 22.45 1.54
CA THR A 242 43.01 21.16 1.04
C THR A 242 41.49 21.16 0.79
N ILE A 243 41.08 20.54 -0.33
CA ILE A 243 39.68 20.21 -0.61
C ILE A 243 39.48 18.70 -0.43
N GLU A 244 38.43 18.33 0.29
CA GLU A 244 38.03 16.96 0.57
C GLU A 244 36.70 16.64 -0.14
N GLY A 245 36.72 15.68 -1.07
CA GLY A 245 35.53 15.13 -1.73
C GLY A 245 35.07 13.81 -1.09
N ARG A 246 33.77 13.73 -0.76
CA ARG A 246 33.14 12.52 -0.22
C ARG A 246 32.19 11.81 -1.18
N ALA A 247 31.82 12.43 -2.30
CA ALA A 247 31.07 11.82 -3.39
C ALA A 247 31.80 11.99 -4.74
N ALA A 248 31.08 12.11 -5.86
CA ALA A 248 31.69 12.22 -7.18
C ALA A 248 32.53 13.51 -7.31
N VAL A 249 33.73 13.38 -7.89
CA VAL A 249 34.63 14.50 -8.19
C VAL A 249 34.81 14.60 -9.70
N THR A 250 34.51 15.76 -10.27
CA THR A 250 34.59 16.01 -11.71
C THR A 250 35.49 17.19 -12.04
N ILE A 251 36.39 17.01 -13.01
CA ILE A 251 37.15 18.09 -13.66
C ILE A 251 36.49 18.37 -15.01
N GLY A 252 36.02 19.60 -15.21
CA GLY A 252 35.43 20.10 -16.44
C GLY A 252 36.49 20.50 -17.47
N PRO A 253 36.12 20.64 -18.75
CA PRO A 253 37.07 20.90 -19.84
C PRO A 253 37.76 22.27 -19.77
N ASN A 254 37.19 23.23 -19.03
CA ASN A 254 37.71 24.60 -18.95
C ASN A 254 38.46 24.86 -17.64
N PHE A 255 38.59 23.86 -16.75
CA PHE A 255 39.30 24.09 -15.50
C PHE A 255 40.80 24.24 -15.74
N ASP A 256 41.35 25.38 -15.29
CA ASP A 256 42.72 25.81 -15.55
C ASP A 256 43.74 25.24 -14.53
N GLY A 257 43.27 24.53 -13.49
CA GLY A 257 44.10 23.88 -12.47
C GLY A 257 44.28 24.72 -11.21
N GLY A 258 45.49 24.71 -10.65
CA GLY A 258 45.84 25.46 -9.44
C GLY A 258 46.46 24.60 -8.34
N GLN A 259 47.11 25.23 -7.37
CA GLN A 259 47.81 24.59 -6.25
C GLN A 259 46.84 24.34 -5.10
N VAL A 260 46.16 23.20 -5.14
CA VAL A 260 45.21 22.77 -4.11
C VAL A 260 45.28 21.24 -3.91
N PRO A 261 45.69 20.75 -2.73
CA PRO A 261 45.64 19.32 -2.42
C PRO A 261 44.21 18.79 -2.46
N LEU A 262 44.04 17.57 -2.97
CA LEU A 262 42.74 16.92 -3.12
C LEU A 262 42.69 15.62 -2.34
N THR A 263 41.73 15.50 -1.42
CA THR A 263 41.51 14.29 -0.62
C THR A 263 40.18 13.64 -0.98
N PHE A 264 40.19 12.33 -1.24
CA PHE A 264 39.00 11.50 -1.39
C PHE A 264 38.78 10.72 -0.10
N SER A 265 37.65 10.94 0.58
CA SER A 265 37.41 10.37 1.91
C SER A 265 35.97 9.84 2.11
N GLY A 266 35.56 9.57 3.34
CA GLY A 266 34.24 9.01 3.63
C GLY A 266 34.12 7.53 3.22
N SER A 267 32.97 6.93 3.55
CA SER A 267 32.74 5.47 3.44
C SER A 267 32.09 5.02 2.12
N ALA A 268 31.44 5.94 1.40
CA ALA A 268 30.75 5.61 0.14
C ALA A 268 31.74 5.45 -1.02
N ASN A 269 31.38 4.66 -2.04
CA ASN A 269 32.14 4.63 -3.29
C ASN A 269 32.03 5.97 -4.00
N GLN A 270 33.14 6.44 -4.56
CA GLN A 270 33.23 7.68 -5.33
C GLN A 270 33.66 7.38 -6.76
N THR A 271 33.32 8.30 -7.65
CA THR A 271 33.81 8.30 -9.02
C THR A 271 34.64 9.55 -9.25
N PHE A 272 35.80 9.39 -9.88
CA PHE A 272 36.57 10.49 -10.42
C PHE A 272 36.42 10.52 -11.95
N THR A 273 36.13 11.70 -12.50
CA THR A 273 36.05 11.94 -13.93
C THR A 273 36.79 13.22 -14.30
N ASN A 274 37.67 13.17 -15.29
CA ASN A 274 38.26 14.33 -15.93
C ASN A 274 37.80 14.41 -17.39
N ASN A 275 37.09 15.49 -17.73
CA ASN A 275 36.51 15.77 -19.05
C ASN A 275 37.42 16.66 -19.92
N GLY A 276 38.73 16.71 -19.65
CA GLY A 276 39.73 17.39 -20.48
C GLY A 276 40.41 18.61 -19.85
N GLY A 277 40.11 18.94 -18.59
CA GLY A 277 40.73 20.06 -17.86
C GLY A 277 42.01 19.68 -17.12
N ALA A 278 42.70 20.68 -16.55
CA ALA A 278 43.92 20.47 -15.80
C ALA A 278 43.63 19.92 -14.38
N ASN A 279 44.23 18.81 -14.01
CA ASN A 279 44.11 18.27 -12.64
C ASN A 279 44.72 19.24 -11.61
N PRO A 280 44.08 19.46 -10.43
CA PRO A 280 44.67 20.20 -9.32
C PRO A 280 46.08 19.74 -8.95
N ILE A 281 47.00 20.69 -8.75
CA ILE A 281 48.39 20.44 -8.35
C ILE A 281 48.46 20.34 -6.82
N GLY A 282 49.24 19.39 -6.32
CA GLY A 282 49.38 19.11 -4.90
C GLY A 282 49.31 17.60 -4.61
N THR A 283 49.25 17.25 -3.33
CA THR A 283 49.10 15.84 -2.93
C THR A 283 47.66 15.40 -3.10
N TRP A 284 47.47 14.34 -3.87
CA TRP A 284 46.23 13.60 -4.01
C TRP A 284 46.22 12.46 -2.98
N THR A 285 45.21 12.42 -2.15
CA THR A 285 45.10 11.42 -1.08
C THR A 285 43.81 10.63 -1.18
N ILE A 286 43.91 9.31 -1.25
CA ILE A 286 42.78 8.40 -1.06
C ILE A 286 42.82 7.95 0.41
N ASN A 287 41.91 8.49 1.22
CA ASN A 287 41.81 8.20 2.64
C ASN A 287 40.37 7.76 2.98
N LYS A 288 40.01 6.58 2.50
CA LYS A 288 38.67 6.02 2.65
C LYS A 288 38.71 4.90 3.69
N PRO A 289 38.11 5.08 4.88
CA PRO A 289 38.03 4.01 5.88
C PRO A 289 37.37 2.75 5.32
N THR A 290 36.42 2.93 4.40
CA THR A 290 35.76 1.88 3.61
C THR A 290 35.39 2.45 2.22
N GLY A 291 35.18 1.56 1.25
CA GLY A 291 34.78 1.93 -0.11
C GLY A 291 35.95 2.24 -1.04
N LYS A 292 35.62 2.62 -2.29
CA LYS A 292 36.58 2.84 -3.37
C LYS A 292 36.43 4.19 -4.07
N VAL A 293 37.50 4.67 -4.68
CA VAL A 293 37.48 5.69 -5.74
C VAL A 293 37.65 4.95 -7.05
N MET A 294 36.65 5.06 -7.92
CA MET A 294 36.65 4.46 -9.26
C MET A 294 37.01 5.52 -10.29
N LEU A 295 38.02 5.26 -11.11
CA LEU A 295 38.38 6.11 -12.24
C LEU A 295 37.41 5.84 -13.40
N ALA A 296 36.67 6.87 -13.82
CA ALA A 296 35.84 6.85 -15.02
C ALA A 296 36.54 7.45 -16.25
N SER A 297 37.75 7.97 -16.06
CA SER A 297 38.65 8.51 -17.08
C SER A 297 40.09 8.35 -16.61
N ASP A 298 41.05 8.57 -17.50
CA ASP A 298 42.47 8.59 -17.15
C ASP A 298 42.77 9.55 -16.00
N LEU A 299 43.59 9.09 -15.05
CA LEU A 299 44.17 9.92 -13.99
C LEU A 299 45.64 10.16 -14.30
N ILE A 300 45.90 11.31 -14.92
CA ILE A 300 47.25 11.74 -15.30
C ILE A 300 47.74 12.79 -14.31
N LEU A 301 48.68 12.41 -13.45
CA LEU A 301 49.34 13.29 -12.49
C LEU A 301 50.76 13.63 -12.99
N ASN A 302 50.98 14.91 -13.30
CA ASN A 302 52.21 15.52 -13.81
C ASN A 302 53.07 16.09 -12.67
N GLY A 303 54.20 16.73 -13.02
CA GLY A 303 55.17 17.25 -12.05
C GLY A 303 54.54 18.12 -10.95
N GLY A 304 54.91 17.86 -9.69
CA GLY A 304 54.34 18.55 -8.52
C GLY A 304 53.08 17.90 -7.92
N GLN A 305 52.60 16.79 -8.49
CA GLN A 305 51.48 16.00 -7.96
C GLN A 305 51.96 14.68 -7.37
N ALA A 306 51.60 14.40 -6.12
CA ALA A 306 51.87 13.11 -5.46
C ALA A 306 50.56 12.34 -5.26
N LEU A 307 50.61 11.00 -5.26
CA LEU A 307 49.43 10.16 -5.00
C LEU A 307 49.69 9.22 -3.82
N ASN A 308 48.87 9.35 -2.79
CA ASN A 308 48.94 8.56 -1.57
C ASN A 308 47.61 7.82 -1.35
N ILE A 309 47.64 6.50 -1.31
CA ILE A 309 46.49 5.66 -0.97
C ILE A 309 46.68 5.21 0.48
N THR A 310 46.19 5.99 1.44
CA THR A 310 46.40 5.71 2.87
C THR A 310 45.41 4.68 3.41
N SER A 311 44.17 4.70 2.90
CA SER A 311 43.12 3.72 3.23
C SER A 311 42.09 3.59 2.11
N GLY A 312 41.49 2.40 2.00
CA GLY A 312 40.47 2.08 1.00
C GLY A 312 41.06 1.78 -0.38
N THR A 313 40.23 1.75 -1.41
CA THR A 313 40.65 1.30 -2.75
C THR A 313 40.69 2.43 -3.77
N LEU A 314 41.78 2.55 -4.53
CA LEU A 314 41.77 3.21 -5.85
C LEU A 314 41.59 2.13 -6.91
N ASP A 315 40.52 2.22 -7.70
CA ASP A 315 40.12 1.24 -8.72
C ASP A 315 40.18 1.91 -10.09
N GLN A 316 41.05 1.43 -10.99
CA GLN A 316 41.23 1.99 -12.34
C GLN A 316 40.00 1.79 -13.26
N GLY A 317 39.04 0.96 -12.85
CA GLY A 317 37.84 0.69 -13.66
C GLY A 317 38.17 -0.23 -14.84
N ALA A 318 37.40 -0.10 -15.94
CA ALA A 318 37.50 -1.04 -17.06
C ALA A 318 38.69 -0.76 -18.01
N SER A 319 39.12 0.50 -18.15
CA SER A 319 40.13 0.88 -19.16
C SER A 319 40.86 2.20 -18.86
N SER A 320 40.77 2.78 -17.65
CA SER A 320 41.39 4.08 -17.37
C SER A 320 42.87 3.92 -17.05
N ASN A 321 43.73 4.75 -17.63
CA ASN A 321 45.15 4.76 -17.31
C ASN A 321 45.42 5.52 -16.00
N LEU A 322 46.37 5.04 -15.20
CA LEU A 322 46.92 5.75 -14.05
C LEU A 322 48.38 6.12 -14.34
N GLN A 323 48.65 7.42 -14.41
CA GLN A 323 50.00 7.94 -14.49
C GLN A 323 50.34 8.79 -13.27
N THR A 324 51.46 8.47 -12.61
CA THR A 324 52.03 9.29 -11.54
C THR A 324 53.31 9.99 -12.01
N SER A 325 53.65 11.13 -11.42
CA SER A 325 54.92 11.83 -11.67
C SER A 325 55.94 11.65 -10.54
N ASN A 326 55.46 11.34 -9.34
CA ASN A 326 56.25 11.13 -8.13
C ASN A 326 56.03 9.72 -7.58
N THR A 327 56.62 9.41 -6.42
CA THR A 327 56.41 8.17 -5.70
C THR A 327 54.91 7.91 -5.46
N LEU A 328 54.46 6.71 -5.79
CA LEU A 328 53.13 6.20 -5.44
C LEU A 328 53.23 5.47 -4.11
N THR A 329 52.49 5.93 -3.10
CA THR A 329 52.51 5.32 -1.77
C THR A 329 51.19 4.61 -1.48
N ILE A 330 51.25 3.35 -1.04
CA ILE A 330 50.10 2.56 -0.61
C ILE A 330 50.32 2.21 0.87
N GLY A 331 49.47 2.76 1.73
CA GLY A 331 49.49 2.52 3.17
C GLY A 331 48.95 1.13 3.52
N ALA A 332 49.12 0.72 4.78
CA ALA A 332 48.73 -0.61 5.26
C ALA A 332 47.25 -0.98 5.05
N ASN A 333 46.37 0.03 4.99
CA ASN A 333 44.94 -0.15 4.74
C ASN A 333 44.52 0.28 3.33
N GLY A 334 45.50 0.63 2.48
CA GLY A 334 45.30 1.07 1.12
C GLY A 334 45.30 -0.11 0.14
N THR A 335 44.56 0.04 -0.95
CA THR A 335 44.55 -0.91 -2.06
C THR A 335 44.62 -0.16 -3.38
N LEU A 336 45.59 -0.51 -4.21
CA LEU A 336 45.56 -0.21 -5.64
C LEU A 336 44.97 -1.41 -6.37
N ARG A 337 43.93 -1.20 -7.17
CA ARG A 337 43.25 -2.24 -7.92
C ARG A 337 43.10 -1.87 -9.38
N ASP A 338 43.30 -2.86 -10.24
CA ASP A 338 42.91 -2.81 -11.64
C ASP A 338 42.46 -4.17 -12.12
N PHE A 339 41.25 -4.27 -12.68
CA PHE A 339 40.70 -5.47 -13.33
C PHE A 339 40.33 -5.22 -14.81
N GLY A 340 40.84 -4.14 -15.38
CA GLY A 340 40.65 -3.73 -16.76
C GLY A 340 41.97 -3.71 -17.53
N THR A 341 41.97 -2.97 -18.64
CA THR A 341 43.10 -2.91 -19.58
C THR A 341 43.89 -1.59 -19.47
N GLY A 342 43.73 -0.82 -18.40
CA GLY A 342 44.24 0.55 -18.29
C GLY A 342 45.65 0.60 -17.69
N ASP A 343 46.63 1.16 -18.39
CA ASP A 343 48.03 1.01 -17.99
C ASP A 343 48.39 1.72 -16.67
N LEU A 344 49.30 1.12 -15.91
CA LEU A 344 49.96 1.76 -14.77
C LEU A 344 51.33 2.29 -15.18
N THR A 345 51.46 3.62 -15.24
CA THR A 345 52.70 4.30 -15.64
C THR A 345 53.28 5.12 -14.48
N LEU A 346 54.45 4.70 -13.97
CA LEU A 346 55.08 5.31 -12.79
C LEU A 346 56.15 6.35 -13.15
N GLY A 347 56.01 7.55 -12.59
CA GLY A 347 57.02 8.62 -12.65
C GLY A 347 57.99 8.65 -11.47
N GLY A 348 57.68 7.92 -10.40
CA GLY A 348 58.57 7.66 -9.26
C GLY A 348 58.51 6.18 -8.84
N ASP A 349 59.07 5.86 -7.68
CA ASP A 349 59.02 4.50 -7.13
C ASP A 349 57.62 4.15 -6.57
N LEU A 350 57.35 2.86 -6.39
CA LEU A 350 56.18 2.36 -5.66
C LEU A 350 56.60 1.89 -4.26
N ASN A 351 55.94 2.43 -3.23
CA ASN A 351 56.11 1.99 -1.84
C ASN A 351 54.79 1.46 -1.29
N ASP A 352 54.70 0.13 -1.11
CA ASP A 352 53.50 -0.59 -0.73
C ASP A 352 53.61 -1.26 0.64
N SER A 353 52.76 -0.86 1.56
CA SER A 353 52.52 -1.55 2.84
C SER A 353 51.15 -2.23 2.89
N GLY A 354 50.33 -2.09 1.85
CA GLY A 354 48.94 -2.56 1.77
C GLY A 354 48.77 -3.66 0.73
N ILE A 355 47.90 -3.42 -0.25
CA ILE A 355 47.57 -4.38 -1.32
C ILE A 355 47.71 -3.73 -2.69
N VAL A 356 48.44 -4.38 -3.58
CA VAL A 356 48.46 -4.13 -5.02
C VAL A 356 47.84 -5.32 -5.72
N ASN A 357 46.68 -5.13 -6.35
CA ASN A 357 45.94 -6.20 -7.03
C ASN A 357 45.61 -5.81 -8.48
N LEU A 358 46.42 -6.29 -9.40
CA LEU A 358 46.39 -5.94 -10.82
C LEU A 358 46.09 -7.19 -11.65
N ASN A 359 45.05 -7.10 -12.48
CA ASN A 359 44.57 -8.19 -13.33
C ASN A 359 44.13 -7.64 -14.70
N GLY A 360 44.80 -8.02 -15.78
CA GLY A 360 44.49 -7.57 -17.15
C GLY A 360 43.12 -8.01 -17.69
N GLY A 361 42.40 -8.89 -17.00
CA GLY A 361 41.00 -9.22 -17.31
C GLY A 361 40.79 -10.40 -18.26
N GLY A 362 41.83 -11.15 -18.64
CA GLY A 362 41.68 -12.45 -19.30
C GLY A 362 40.88 -13.46 -18.45
N THR A 363 40.14 -14.39 -19.07
CA THR A 363 39.25 -15.38 -18.40
C THR A 363 39.97 -16.47 -17.58
N GLY A 364 41.12 -16.16 -17.02
CA GLY A 364 42.04 -17.08 -16.36
C GLY A 364 43.41 -17.06 -17.05
N CYS A 365 44.39 -17.65 -16.40
CA CYS A 365 45.80 -17.70 -16.84
C CYS A 365 46.04 -18.56 -18.08
N SER A 366 44.96 -19.09 -18.67
CA SER A 366 44.94 -19.66 -20.01
C SER A 366 44.28 -18.65 -20.96
N ASP A 367 44.83 -17.45 -21.09
CA ASP A 367 44.50 -16.57 -22.20
C ASP A 367 45.37 -16.96 -23.42
N PRO A 368 44.78 -17.53 -24.49
CA PRO A 368 45.50 -17.81 -25.72
C PRO A 368 45.74 -16.54 -26.57
N ASN A 369 45.15 -15.38 -26.22
CA ASN A 369 45.36 -14.10 -26.89
C ASN A 369 46.27 -13.20 -26.04
N ALA A 370 47.57 -13.26 -26.32
CA ALA A 370 48.59 -12.38 -25.73
C ALA A 370 48.49 -10.89 -26.17
N SER A 371 47.30 -10.37 -26.48
CA SER A 371 47.11 -9.06 -27.11
C SER A 371 46.66 -7.92 -26.18
N ASP A 372 46.15 -8.20 -24.98
CA ASP A 372 45.58 -7.18 -24.09
C ASP A 372 46.15 -7.14 -22.64
N PRO A 373 47.45 -7.44 -22.36
CA PRO A 373 47.95 -7.40 -20.99
C PRO A 373 48.06 -5.97 -20.45
N LEU A 374 47.72 -5.82 -19.16
CA LEU A 374 47.92 -4.58 -18.42
C LEU A 374 49.41 -4.19 -18.41
N GLN A 375 49.76 -3.01 -18.93
CA GLN A 375 51.17 -2.60 -18.96
C GLN A 375 51.57 -1.94 -17.63
N LEU A 376 52.65 -2.46 -17.03
CA LEU A 376 53.34 -1.87 -15.88
C LEU A 376 54.64 -1.25 -16.38
N ARG A 377 54.69 0.08 -16.48
CA ARG A 377 55.82 0.79 -17.10
C ARG A 377 56.19 2.07 -16.37
N SER A 378 57.25 2.72 -16.83
CA SER A 378 57.71 3.98 -16.26
C SER A 378 57.75 5.13 -17.27
N THR A 379 57.62 6.35 -16.77
CA THR A 379 57.84 7.53 -17.61
C THR A 379 59.31 7.61 -18.03
N ASN A 380 59.55 7.88 -19.32
CA ASN A 380 60.88 8.03 -19.93
C ASN A 380 61.80 6.79 -19.81
N ALA A 381 61.25 5.59 -19.67
CA ALA A 381 62.01 4.33 -19.57
C ALA A 381 63.03 4.26 -18.40
N THR A 382 62.85 5.08 -17.36
CA THR A 382 63.66 5.04 -16.14
C THR A 382 63.24 3.85 -15.27
N GLN A 383 64.15 3.01 -14.80
CA GLN A 383 63.77 1.89 -13.94
C GLN A 383 63.14 2.36 -12.61
N ARG A 384 61.98 1.83 -12.23
CA ARG A 384 61.28 2.19 -10.97
C ARG A 384 61.23 1.02 -10.00
N THR A 385 61.44 1.32 -8.72
CA THR A 385 61.54 0.31 -7.67
C THR A 385 60.18 0.08 -7.02
N TRP A 386 59.77 -1.18 -6.91
CA TRP A 386 58.62 -1.66 -6.15
C TRP A 386 59.12 -2.17 -4.82
N SER A 387 58.72 -1.52 -3.73
CA SER A 387 59.21 -1.81 -2.38
C SER A 387 58.10 -1.80 -1.34
N GLY A 388 58.40 -2.28 -0.13
CA GLY A 388 57.50 -2.36 1.02
C GLY A 388 57.04 -3.78 1.35
N GLY A 389 56.38 -3.96 2.50
CA GLY A 389 55.97 -5.27 3.02
C GLY A 389 54.55 -5.71 2.62
N GLY A 390 53.90 -4.96 1.72
CA GLY A 390 52.54 -5.23 1.26
C GLY A 390 52.40 -6.48 0.38
N THR A 391 51.16 -6.76 -0.02
CA THR A 391 50.80 -7.93 -0.83
C THR A 391 50.64 -7.55 -2.30
N PHE A 392 51.34 -8.27 -3.16
CA PHE A 392 51.25 -8.11 -4.62
C PHE A 392 50.51 -9.30 -5.25
N SER A 393 49.45 -9.01 -5.99
CA SER A 393 48.71 -9.96 -6.83
C SER A 393 48.74 -9.42 -8.25
N LEU A 394 49.50 -10.08 -9.11
CA LEU A 394 49.72 -9.67 -10.50
C LEU A 394 49.32 -10.82 -11.42
N VAL A 395 48.29 -10.62 -12.23
CA VAL A 395 47.75 -11.61 -13.16
C VAL A 395 47.59 -10.95 -14.52
N ASP A 396 48.08 -11.59 -15.59
CA ASP A 396 47.89 -11.09 -16.96
C ASP A 396 48.41 -9.64 -17.13
N VAL A 397 49.66 -9.43 -16.71
CA VAL A 397 50.35 -8.13 -16.76
C VAL A 397 51.60 -8.23 -17.64
N ASP A 398 51.95 -7.14 -18.32
CA ASP A 398 53.24 -6.98 -19.00
C ASP A 398 54.10 -6.01 -18.18
N VAL A 399 55.29 -6.47 -17.76
CA VAL A 399 56.15 -5.68 -16.86
C VAL A 399 57.38 -5.18 -17.63
N ASP A 400 57.46 -3.86 -17.79
CA ASP A 400 58.55 -3.16 -18.43
C ASP A 400 59.15 -2.10 -17.49
N THR A 401 60.47 -1.95 -17.51
CA THR A 401 61.22 -0.94 -16.73
C THR A 401 60.91 -0.88 -15.22
N GLN A 402 60.51 -1.99 -14.60
CA GLN A 402 60.30 -2.10 -13.14
C GLN A 402 61.40 -2.94 -12.47
N THR A 403 61.70 -2.70 -11.19
CA THR A 403 62.55 -3.57 -10.38
C THR A 403 61.94 -3.77 -9.00
N VAL A 404 62.18 -4.91 -8.38
CA VAL A 404 61.77 -5.16 -6.99
C VAL A 404 62.89 -4.75 -6.04
N GLY A 405 62.54 -4.06 -4.95
CA GLY A 405 63.45 -3.64 -3.89
C GLY A 405 63.85 -4.78 -2.95
N ALA A 406 64.52 -4.46 -1.83
CA ALA A 406 64.93 -5.46 -0.84
C ALA A 406 63.75 -6.10 -0.09
N THR A 407 62.63 -5.40 -0.02
CA THR A 407 61.39 -5.85 0.59
C THR A 407 60.27 -5.43 -0.38
N PRO A 408 59.47 -6.37 -0.94
CA PRO A 408 59.69 -7.82 -0.88
C PRO A 408 60.93 -8.17 -1.71
N GLY A 409 61.71 -9.19 -1.37
CA GLY A 409 62.88 -9.57 -2.19
C GLY A 409 62.51 -10.19 -3.56
N THR A 410 61.23 -10.48 -3.79
CA THR A 410 60.72 -11.11 -5.01
C THR A 410 59.20 -10.89 -5.14
N ILE A 411 58.69 -10.69 -6.36
CA ILE A 411 57.25 -10.60 -6.67
C ILE A 411 56.91 -11.63 -7.74
N THR A 412 55.83 -12.40 -7.56
CA THR A 412 55.37 -13.39 -8.55
C THR A 412 54.25 -12.80 -9.39
N ALA A 413 54.32 -12.94 -10.71
CA ALA A 413 53.28 -12.56 -11.66
C ALA A 413 52.82 -13.78 -12.48
N PHE A 414 51.51 -13.97 -12.57
CA PHE A 414 50.88 -15.13 -13.23
C PHE A 414 50.44 -14.77 -14.66
N GLY A 415 50.78 -15.62 -15.64
CA GLY A 415 50.27 -15.52 -17.02
C GLY A 415 50.86 -14.41 -17.90
N ILE A 416 52.09 -13.93 -17.62
CA ILE A 416 52.69 -12.77 -18.33
C ILE A 416 53.22 -13.11 -19.74
N SER A 417 53.26 -12.11 -20.64
CA SER A 417 53.77 -12.24 -22.02
C SER A 417 55.24 -11.83 -22.20
N HIS A 418 55.74 -10.81 -21.48
CA HIS A 418 57.12 -10.33 -21.60
C HIS A 418 57.68 -9.81 -20.26
N LEU A 419 59.00 -9.99 -20.07
CA LEU A 419 59.77 -9.39 -18.96
C LEU A 419 60.97 -8.66 -19.57
N ASN A 420 60.79 -7.38 -19.87
CA ASN A 420 61.85 -6.57 -20.46
C ASN A 420 62.45 -5.67 -19.37
N ASN A 421 63.77 -5.80 -19.14
CA ASN A 421 64.53 -4.93 -18.22
C ASN A 421 64.00 -4.92 -16.76
N THR A 422 63.53 -6.07 -16.26
CA THR A 422 62.97 -6.23 -14.92
C THR A 422 63.77 -7.19 -14.03
N SER A 423 64.10 -6.75 -12.81
CA SER A 423 64.83 -7.55 -11.81
C SER A 423 63.95 -7.83 -10.60
N GLY A 424 63.92 -9.09 -10.13
CA GLY A 424 63.15 -9.51 -8.94
C GLY A 424 61.70 -9.94 -9.18
N PHE A 425 61.20 -9.86 -10.43
CA PHE A 425 59.91 -10.44 -10.82
C PHE A 425 60.07 -11.90 -11.26
N VAL A 426 59.18 -12.79 -10.83
CA VAL A 426 59.13 -14.22 -11.19
C VAL A 426 57.87 -14.52 -12.00
N LEU A 427 58.02 -15.27 -13.09
CA LEU A 427 56.92 -15.74 -13.94
C LEU A 427 56.36 -17.08 -13.46
N ASP A 428 55.05 -17.14 -13.21
CA ASP A 428 54.29 -18.39 -13.09
C ASP A 428 53.31 -18.56 -14.26
N THR A 429 53.43 -19.69 -14.97
CA THR A 429 52.57 -20.04 -16.13
C THR A 429 51.29 -20.78 -15.72
N GLY A 430 51.15 -21.14 -14.43
CA GLY A 430 49.94 -21.71 -13.84
C GLY A 430 48.93 -20.65 -13.40
N CYS A 431 47.84 -21.10 -12.78
CA CYS A 431 46.88 -20.21 -12.13
C CYS A 431 47.02 -20.19 -10.61
N PRO A 432 46.76 -19.03 -9.97
CA PRO A 432 46.73 -18.97 -8.52
C PRO A 432 45.67 -19.93 -7.98
N LEU A 433 46.05 -20.72 -6.97
CA LEU A 433 45.13 -21.64 -6.31
C LEU A 433 44.14 -20.84 -5.47
N VAL A 434 42.88 -20.80 -5.90
CA VAL A 434 41.82 -20.04 -5.21
C VAL A 434 40.57 -20.90 -5.11
N ILE A 435 39.98 -20.96 -3.92
CA ILE A 435 38.64 -21.55 -3.73
C ILE A 435 37.62 -20.46 -4.00
N ASN A 436 37.03 -20.50 -5.20
CA ASN A 436 36.08 -19.51 -5.69
C ASN A 436 34.66 -19.75 -5.16
N ALA A 437 34.31 -21.00 -4.86
CA ALA A 437 33.05 -21.34 -4.20
C ALA A 437 33.29 -22.43 -3.14
N GLN A 438 32.83 -22.11 -1.94
CA GLN A 438 32.88 -22.96 -0.77
C GLN A 438 31.72 -23.98 -0.77
N PRO A 439 31.88 -25.19 -0.18
CA PRO A 439 30.75 -26.08 0.04
C PRO A 439 29.71 -25.47 0.97
N GLY A 440 28.44 -25.72 0.65
CA GLY A 440 27.30 -25.31 1.47
C GLY A 440 26.83 -26.44 2.39
N ASN A 441 26.31 -26.08 3.56
CA ASN A 441 25.65 -27.01 4.47
C ASN A 441 24.52 -27.75 3.75
N GLN A 442 24.40 -29.05 4.00
CA GLN A 442 23.37 -29.91 3.43
C GLN A 442 22.44 -30.42 4.53
N ALA A 443 21.19 -30.64 4.17
CA ALA A 443 20.22 -31.28 5.03
C ALA A 443 19.39 -32.26 4.19
N ALA A 444 19.20 -33.48 4.68
CA ALA A 444 18.49 -34.53 3.94
C ALA A 444 17.66 -35.39 4.88
N CYS A 445 16.56 -35.96 4.36
CA CYS A 445 15.79 -36.97 5.06
C CYS A 445 16.56 -38.31 5.14
N PRO A 446 16.30 -39.15 6.15
CA PRO A 446 16.77 -40.52 6.17
C PRO A 446 16.43 -41.23 4.85
N GLY A 447 17.43 -41.84 4.20
CA GLY A 447 17.26 -42.48 2.89
C GLY A 447 17.40 -41.56 1.68
N GLY A 448 17.51 -40.24 1.87
CA GLY A 448 17.72 -39.25 0.80
C GLY A 448 19.19 -39.13 0.37
N SER A 449 19.52 -38.11 -0.43
CA SER A 449 20.89 -37.85 -0.90
C SER A 449 21.36 -36.44 -0.51
N ALA A 450 22.65 -36.27 -0.18
CA ALA A 450 23.29 -34.98 0.05
C ALA A 450 24.55 -34.82 -0.80
N ASN A 451 24.76 -33.61 -1.35
CA ASN A 451 25.90 -33.30 -2.21
C ASN A 451 26.68 -32.09 -1.67
N PHE A 452 27.99 -32.23 -1.50
CA PHE A 452 28.89 -31.12 -1.18
C PHE A 452 29.75 -30.81 -2.40
N SER A 453 29.79 -29.57 -2.85
CA SER A 453 30.55 -29.16 -4.04
C SER A 453 31.48 -27.99 -3.73
N VAL A 454 32.69 -28.00 -4.28
CA VAL A 454 33.65 -26.90 -4.24
C VAL A 454 33.96 -26.44 -5.67
N ASN A 455 34.20 -25.14 -5.86
CA ASN A 455 34.84 -24.63 -7.08
C ASN A 455 36.20 -24.05 -6.71
N ALA A 456 37.28 -24.65 -7.21
CA ALA A 456 38.64 -24.20 -6.94
C ALA A 456 39.42 -24.02 -8.24
N ASN A 457 39.76 -22.77 -8.57
CA ASN A 457 40.61 -22.46 -9.71
C ASN A 457 42.07 -22.83 -9.40
N GLY A 458 42.81 -23.30 -10.41
CA GLY A 458 44.19 -23.76 -10.24
C GLY A 458 44.35 -25.08 -9.46
N ALA A 459 43.26 -25.71 -9.04
CA ALA A 459 43.29 -27.01 -8.38
C ALA A 459 43.48 -28.14 -9.39
N SER A 460 44.38 -29.07 -9.06
CA SER A 460 44.72 -30.27 -9.82
C SER A 460 44.32 -31.57 -9.11
N ALA A 461 44.00 -31.51 -7.82
CA ALA A 461 43.52 -32.65 -7.02
C ALA A 461 42.61 -32.19 -5.87
N PHE A 462 41.71 -33.08 -5.43
CA PHE A 462 40.76 -32.87 -4.32
C PHE A 462 40.85 -34.03 -3.33
N GLN A 463 40.60 -33.77 -2.04
CA GLN A 463 40.42 -34.79 -1.02
C GLN A 463 39.39 -34.32 0.01
N TRP A 464 38.19 -34.90 -0.04
CA TRP A 464 37.13 -34.67 0.95
C TRP A 464 37.45 -35.36 2.26
N ARG A 465 37.02 -34.74 3.36
CA ARG A 465 37.20 -35.23 4.72
C ARG A 465 35.89 -35.12 5.50
N LYS A 466 35.69 -36.03 6.45
CA LYS A 466 34.63 -35.99 7.45
C LYS A 466 35.26 -35.77 8.82
N ASP A 467 34.85 -34.71 9.51
CA ASP A 467 35.41 -34.27 10.79
C ASP A 467 36.96 -34.20 10.76
N GLY A 468 37.50 -33.72 9.63
CA GLY A 468 38.95 -33.60 9.39
C GLY A 468 39.66 -34.89 8.95
N THR A 469 38.97 -36.03 8.88
CA THR A 469 39.54 -37.32 8.44
C THR A 469 39.25 -37.58 6.95
N PRO A 470 40.25 -37.89 6.11
CA PRO A 470 40.04 -38.20 4.69
C PRO A 470 39.03 -39.32 4.45
N LEU A 471 38.13 -39.11 3.49
CA LEU A 471 37.12 -40.07 3.08
C LEU A 471 37.60 -40.92 1.90
N SER A 472 37.16 -42.17 1.87
CA SER A 472 37.18 -43.08 0.72
C SER A 472 35.78 -43.25 0.13
N ASP A 473 35.71 -43.54 -1.17
CA ASP A 473 34.46 -43.97 -1.80
C ASP A 473 34.02 -45.32 -1.21
N GLU A 474 32.73 -45.44 -0.89
CA GLU A 474 32.10 -46.63 -0.33
C GLU A 474 30.93 -47.08 -1.25
N PRO A 475 30.87 -48.36 -1.67
CA PRO A 475 29.83 -48.83 -2.57
C PRO A 475 28.41 -48.56 -2.03
N ASN A 476 27.57 -47.92 -2.85
CA ASN A 476 26.18 -47.57 -2.53
C ASN A 476 26.01 -46.64 -1.30
N HIS A 477 27.03 -45.84 -0.94
CA HIS A 477 26.93 -44.87 0.16
C HIS A 477 27.64 -43.55 -0.13
N ILE A 478 28.98 -43.56 -0.23
CA ILE A 478 29.81 -42.35 -0.42
C ILE A 478 30.51 -42.43 -1.78
N SER A 479 30.49 -41.34 -2.55
CA SER A 479 31.21 -41.26 -3.84
C SER A 479 31.75 -39.86 -4.13
N GLY A 480 32.83 -39.78 -4.91
CA GLY A 480 33.43 -38.52 -5.34
C GLY A 480 34.41 -37.89 -4.35
N THR A 481 35.01 -38.68 -3.45
CA THR A 481 35.91 -38.14 -2.41
C THR A 481 37.17 -37.46 -2.95
N THR A 482 37.55 -37.74 -4.20
CA THR A 482 38.67 -37.07 -4.90
C THR A 482 38.24 -36.13 -6.03
N ASN A 483 36.95 -35.78 -6.09
CA ASN A 483 36.39 -34.90 -7.11
C ASN A 483 35.95 -33.56 -6.51
N ALA A 484 35.57 -32.62 -7.37
CA ALA A 484 35.00 -31.35 -6.95
C ALA A 484 33.63 -31.49 -6.22
N THR A 485 32.98 -32.65 -6.29
CA THR A 485 31.70 -32.92 -5.63
C THR A 485 31.73 -34.28 -4.92
N LEU A 486 31.36 -34.27 -3.64
CA LEU A 486 31.10 -35.43 -2.78
C LEU A 486 29.60 -35.70 -2.73
N THR A 487 29.19 -36.96 -2.89
CA THR A 487 27.80 -37.41 -2.77
C THR A 487 27.67 -38.47 -1.69
N ILE A 488 26.67 -38.30 -0.82
CA ILE A 488 26.26 -39.26 0.22
C ILE A 488 24.83 -39.70 -0.10
N ASN A 489 24.63 -40.98 -0.40
CA ASN A 489 23.33 -41.54 -0.75
C ASN A 489 23.31 -43.08 -0.53
N PRO A 490 22.47 -43.60 0.38
CA PRO A 490 21.48 -42.88 1.18
C PRO A 490 22.06 -42.22 2.43
N VAL A 491 21.55 -41.04 2.80
CA VAL A 491 21.90 -40.35 4.06
C VAL A 491 21.28 -41.08 5.25
N GLY A 492 22.09 -41.35 6.28
CA GLY A 492 21.65 -41.86 7.57
C GLY A 492 22.18 -41.05 8.76
N ALA A 493 21.77 -41.41 9.98
CA ALA A 493 22.20 -40.74 11.21
C ALA A 493 23.73 -40.75 11.40
N GLY A 494 24.41 -41.77 10.88
CA GLY A 494 25.87 -41.88 10.93
C GLY A 494 26.61 -40.86 10.06
N ASP A 495 25.93 -40.17 9.14
CA ASP A 495 26.55 -39.22 8.21
C ASP A 495 26.48 -37.77 8.68
N VAL A 496 25.75 -37.50 9.77
CA VAL A 496 25.64 -36.19 10.41
C VAL A 496 27.00 -35.79 10.97
N ALA A 497 27.69 -34.89 10.27
CA ALA A 497 29.07 -34.51 10.53
C ALA A 497 29.46 -33.23 9.79
N SER A 498 30.70 -32.81 9.95
CA SER A 498 31.31 -31.71 9.20
C SER A 498 32.14 -32.23 8.03
N TYR A 499 32.01 -31.61 6.85
CA TYR A 499 32.70 -31.98 5.62
C TYR A 499 33.48 -30.80 5.06
N ASP A 500 34.76 -31.01 4.76
CA ASP A 500 35.60 -30.05 4.04
C ASP A 500 36.43 -30.76 2.98
N VAL A 501 37.07 -29.98 2.11
CA VAL A 501 37.92 -30.51 1.03
C VAL A 501 39.25 -29.78 0.99
N VAL A 502 40.32 -30.56 0.90
CA VAL A 502 41.66 -30.06 0.60
C VAL A 502 41.86 -30.08 -0.91
N VAL A 503 42.20 -28.94 -1.50
CA VAL A 503 42.52 -28.78 -2.92
C VAL A 503 44.00 -28.53 -3.10
N THR A 504 44.61 -29.13 -4.12
CA THR A 504 46.06 -29.04 -4.36
C THR A 504 46.35 -28.56 -5.78
N SER A 505 47.20 -27.56 -5.96
CA SER A 505 47.65 -27.11 -7.28
C SER A 505 48.69 -28.04 -7.89
N SER A 506 49.00 -27.85 -9.17
CA SER A 506 50.08 -28.59 -9.86
C SER A 506 51.47 -28.36 -9.26
N LEU A 507 51.65 -27.30 -8.46
CA LEU A 507 52.87 -26.96 -7.74
C LEU A 507 52.93 -27.54 -6.32
N GLY A 508 51.90 -28.31 -5.91
CA GLY A 508 51.82 -28.87 -4.56
C GLY A 508 51.38 -27.87 -3.48
N ILE A 509 50.93 -26.68 -3.87
CA ILE A 509 50.32 -25.72 -2.93
C ILE A 509 48.93 -26.25 -2.57
N THR A 510 48.59 -26.23 -1.29
CA THR A 510 47.28 -26.71 -0.81
C THR A 510 46.44 -25.58 -0.25
N ALA A 511 45.13 -25.60 -0.50
CA ALA A 511 44.13 -24.81 0.20
C ALA A 511 43.06 -25.73 0.77
N THR A 512 42.46 -25.37 1.91
CA THR A 512 41.34 -26.12 2.49
C THR A 512 40.08 -25.27 2.41
N SER A 513 38.96 -25.87 2.01
CA SER A 513 37.67 -25.19 2.02
C SER A 513 37.24 -24.86 3.45
N ASN A 514 36.21 -24.03 3.59
CA ASN A 514 35.45 -24.02 4.83
C ASN A 514 34.77 -25.38 5.04
N ALA A 515 34.35 -25.60 6.28
CA ALA A 515 33.59 -26.77 6.65
C ALA A 515 32.10 -26.55 6.40
N ALA A 516 31.44 -27.54 5.79
CA ALA A 516 30.00 -27.61 5.58
C ALA A 516 29.39 -28.74 6.40
N THR A 517 28.24 -28.52 7.04
CA THR A 517 27.60 -29.56 7.87
C THR A 517 26.58 -30.37 7.07
N LEU A 518 26.46 -31.66 7.39
CA LEU A 518 25.28 -32.47 7.02
C LEU A 518 24.37 -32.59 8.25
N THR A 519 23.11 -32.18 8.13
CA THR A 519 22.08 -32.43 9.16
C THR A 519 21.03 -33.40 8.65
N LEU A 520 20.46 -34.20 9.56
CA LEU A 520 19.35 -35.09 9.25
C LEU A 520 18.03 -34.34 9.48
N ASN A 521 17.19 -34.29 8.47
CA ASN A 521 15.84 -33.74 8.57
C ASN A 521 14.89 -34.79 9.16
N THR A 522 13.86 -34.33 9.87
CA THR A 522 12.84 -35.18 10.50
C THR A 522 11.44 -34.64 10.22
N PRO A 523 10.38 -35.48 10.35
CA PRO A 523 9.00 -34.99 10.40
C PRO A 523 8.77 -34.13 11.65
N ASP A 524 7.77 -33.26 11.63
CA ASP A 524 7.38 -32.41 12.77
C ASP A 524 5.87 -32.19 12.72
N LEU A 525 5.09 -32.78 13.63
CA LEU A 525 3.63 -32.69 13.60
C LEU A 525 3.11 -31.57 14.50
N ALA A 526 2.52 -30.55 13.88
CA ALA A 526 1.70 -29.57 14.58
C ALA A 526 0.22 -29.97 14.55
N ILE A 527 -0.53 -29.60 15.58
CA ILE A 527 -1.99 -29.71 15.60
C ILE A 527 -2.62 -28.33 15.82
N ASP A 528 -3.69 -28.05 15.08
CA ASP A 528 -4.58 -26.90 15.31
C ASP A 528 -5.96 -27.44 15.67
N LYS A 529 -6.55 -26.94 16.74
CA LYS A 529 -7.85 -27.33 17.24
C LYS A 529 -8.75 -26.10 17.29
N SER A 530 -9.87 -26.18 16.58
CA SER A 530 -10.83 -25.08 16.49
C SER A 530 -12.29 -25.54 16.56
N HIS A 531 -13.18 -24.63 16.90
CA HIS A 531 -14.63 -24.77 16.79
C HIS A 531 -15.25 -23.56 16.08
N ASN A 532 -16.53 -23.64 15.72
CA ASN A 532 -17.28 -22.52 15.15
C ASN A 532 -18.55 -22.26 15.96
N GLY A 533 -18.80 -20.98 16.27
CA GLY A 533 -19.92 -20.55 17.10
C GLY A 533 -19.80 -20.92 18.56
N ASN A 534 -20.79 -20.54 19.37
CA ASN A 534 -20.85 -20.96 20.77
C ASN A 534 -21.54 -22.31 20.87
N PHE A 535 -21.10 -23.15 21.80
CA PHE A 535 -21.86 -24.35 22.15
C PHE A 535 -23.04 -23.97 23.04
N THR A 536 -24.11 -24.76 22.99
CA THR A 536 -25.31 -24.53 23.80
C THR A 536 -25.73 -25.84 24.46
N VAL A 537 -26.05 -25.78 25.75
CA VAL A 537 -26.51 -26.96 26.53
C VAL A 537 -27.67 -27.65 25.82
N GLY A 538 -27.59 -28.98 25.70
CA GLY A 538 -28.61 -29.82 25.06
C GLY A 538 -28.44 -30.04 23.55
N THR A 539 -27.40 -29.47 22.94
CA THR A 539 -27.06 -29.65 21.52
C THR A 539 -25.70 -30.34 21.32
N ASN A 540 -25.42 -30.80 20.10
CA ASN A 540 -24.09 -31.28 19.75
C ASN A 540 -23.19 -30.11 19.31
N GLY A 541 -21.98 -30.07 19.84
CA GLY A 541 -20.88 -29.22 19.38
C GLY A 541 -19.93 -29.99 18.47
N THR A 542 -19.11 -29.27 17.69
CA THR A 542 -18.11 -29.87 16.79
C THR A 542 -16.77 -29.15 16.91
N TYR A 543 -15.70 -29.91 17.09
CA TYR A 543 -14.32 -29.47 16.96
C TYR A 543 -13.71 -29.98 15.64
N THR A 544 -12.86 -29.17 15.04
CA THR A 544 -11.97 -29.57 13.94
C THR A 544 -10.55 -29.65 14.49
N LEU A 545 -9.92 -30.80 14.33
CA LEU A 545 -8.52 -31.03 14.69
C LEU A 545 -7.73 -31.24 13.41
N THR A 546 -6.82 -30.32 13.08
CA THR A 546 -6.01 -30.37 11.87
C THR A 546 -4.58 -30.73 12.23
N VAL A 547 -4.15 -31.92 11.82
CA VAL A 547 -2.77 -32.38 11.96
C VAL A 547 -1.99 -31.97 10.72
N THR A 548 -0.88 -31.26 10.89
CA THR A 548 -0.01 -30.80 9.80
C THR A 548 1.42 -31.28 10.05
N ASP A 549 2.07 -31.85 9.04
CA ASP A 549 3.51 -32.05 9.08
C ASP A 549 4.20 -30.74 8.67
N VAL A 550 4.69 -29.98 9.64
CA VAL A 550 5.47 -28.75 9.43
C VAL A 550 6.96 -29.03 9.26
N GLY A 551 7.36 -30.31 9.32
CA GLY A 551 8.71 -30.78 9.09
C GLY A 551 9.08 -30.77 7.61
N THR A 552 10.29 -31.27 7.35
CA THR A 552 10.84 -31.32 5.98
C THR A 552 10.94 -32.74 5.43
N CYS A 553 10.53 -33.74 6.22
CA CYS A 553 10.46 -35.15 5.83
C CYS A 553 9.08 -35.72 6.13
N SER A 554 8.60 -36.61 5.25
CA SER A 554 7.34 -37.31 5.49
C SER A 554 7.40 -38.13 6.78
N THR A 555 6.27 -38.27 7.47
CA THR A 555 6.16 -39.20 8.58
C THR A 555 6.37 -40.64 8.11
N THR A 556 7.08 -41.44 8.90
CA THR A 556 7.36 -42.86 8.60
C THR A 556 6.58 -43.81 9.50
N GLY A 557 6.03 -43.31 10.61
CA GLY A 557 5.25 -44.06 11.59
C GLY A 557 3.79 -43.60 11.69
N MET A 558 3.04 -44.30 12.54
CA MET A 558 1.62 -44.04 12.79
C MET A 558 1.42 -42.69 13.50
N LEU A 559 0.49 -41.88 12.99
CA LEU A 559 0.04 -40.64 13.62
C LEU A 559 -1.04 -40.98 14.67
N THR A 560 -0.89 -40.44 15.89
CA THR A 560 -1.85 -40.64 16.98
C THR A 560 -2.28 -39.30 17.56
N VAL A 561 -3.58 -39.01 17.54
CA VAL A 561 -4.19 -37.86 18.19
C VAL A 561 -4.95 -38.31 19.44
N THR A 562 -4.69 -37.68 20.59
CA THR A 562 -5.44 -37.89 21.83
C THR A 562 -6.11 -36.60 22.29
N ASP A 563 -7.36 -36.68 22.73
CA ASP A 563 -8.16 -35.55 23.18
C ASP A 563 -8.94 -35.96 24.43
N THR A 564 -8.67 -35.33 25.58
CA THR A 564 -9.39 -35.59 26.83
C THR A 564 -10.50 -34.56 26.99
N LEU A 565 -11.74 -34.97 26.73
CA LEU A 565 -12.90 -34.09 26.81
C LEU A 565 -13.10 -33.56 28.25
N PRO A 566 -13.27 -32.23 28.42
CA PRO A 566 -13.61 -31.63 29.71
C PRO A 566 -14.97 -32.10 30.24
N ALA A 567 -15.15 -31.98 31.56
CA ALA A 567 -16.43 -32.25 32.20
C ALA A 567 -17.56 -31.40 31.55
N GLY A 568 -18.68 -32.05 31.25
CA GLY A 568 -19.81 -31.43 30.54
C GLY A 568 -19.79 -31.63 29.03
N LEU A 569 -18.71 -32.16 28.45
CA LEU A 569 -18.67 -32.67 27.09
C LEU A 569 -18.68 -34.21 27.08
N SER A 570 -19.27 -34.81 26.05
CA SER A 570 -19.29 -36.27 25.86
C SER A 570 -19.01 -36.63 24.41
N PHE A 571 -18.28 -37.72 24.17
CA PHE A 571 -17.96 -38.15 22.81
C PHE A 571 -19.22 -38.65 22.09
N VAL A 572 -19.47 -38.12 20.89
CA VAL A 572 -20.54 -38.59 20.00
C VAL A 572 -19.94 -39.34 18.81
N SER A 573 -19.02 -38.70 18.08
CA SER A 573 -18.31 -39.33 16.96
C SER A 573 -17.02 -38.60 16.60
N GLY A 574 -16.10 -39.27 15.91
CA GLY A 574 -14.91 -38.67 15.31
C GLY A 574 -14.69 -39.23 13.91
N THR A 575 -14.60 -38.36 12.90
CA THR A 575 -14.49 -38.76 11.49
C THR A 575 -13.40 -37.98 10.76
N GLY A 576 -12.63 -38.65 9.90
CA GLY A 576 -11.63 -38.03 9.04
C GLY A 576 -11.03 -39.06 8.08
N THR A 577 -10.53 -38.64 6.92
CA THR A 577 -9.99 -39.56 5.91
C THR A 577 -8.78 -40.32 6.46
N GLY A 578 -8.86 -41.65 6.54
CA GLY A 578 -7.80 -42.50 7.08
C GLY A 578 -7.68 -42.50 8.60
N TRP A 579 -8.52 -41.74 9.31
CA TRP A 579 -8.54 -41.68 10.77
C TRP A 579 -9.54 -42.67 11.35
N ASN A 580 -9.10 -43.45 12.33
CA ASN A 580 -9.95 -44.32 13.14
C ASN A 580 -10.01 -43.77 14.57
N CYS A 581 -11.19 -43.28 14.99
CA CYS A 581 -11.40 -42.65 16.29
C CYS A 581 -12.26 -43.52 17.22
N SER A 582 -11.89 -43.56 18.50
CA SER A 582 -12.64 -44.23 19.57
C SER A 582 -12.50 -43.47 20.89
N ALA A 583 -13.41 -43.70 21.84
CA ALA A 583 -13.37 -43.06 23.16
C ALA A 583 -13.49 -44.10 24.28
N ASN A 584 -12.72 -43.89 25.35
CA ASN A 584 -12.86 -44.59 26.62
C ASN A 584 -13.18 -43.57 27.72
N GLY A 585 -14.47 -43.45 28.07
CA GLY A 585 -14.94 -42.35 28.91
C GLY A 585 -14.77 -41.00 28.20
N GLN A 586 -14.01 -40.08 28.82
CA GLN A 586 -13.72 -38.77 28.23
C GLN A 586 -12.45 -38.75 27.36
N ASN A 587 -11.64 -39.81 27.34
CA ASN A 587 -10.41 -39.84 26.56
C ASN A 587 -10.66 -40.40 25.16
N VAL A 588 -10.55 -39.53 24.16
CA VAL A 588 -10.70 -39.85 22.73
C VAL A 588 -9.32 -40.12 22.15
N THR A 589 -9.21 -41.15 21.31
CA THR A 589 -7.98 -41.50 20.59
C THR A 589 -8.30 -41.76 19.13
N CYS A 590 -7.60 -41.06 18.24
CA CYS A 590 -7.69 -41.19 16.80
C CYS A 590 -6.33 -41.59 16.23
N THR A 591 -6.29 -42.57 15.31
CA THR A 591 -5.05 -43.05 14.69
C THR A 591 -5.12 -43.02 13.17
N ASN A 592 -3.98 -42.75 12.53
CA ASN A 592 -3.81 -42.80 11.07
C ASN A 592 -2.44 -43.42 10.74
N ALA A 593 -2.39 -44.35 9.79
CA ALA A 593 -1.17 -45.10 9.46
C ALA A 593 -0.11 -44.26 8.72
N GLY A 594 -0.48 -43.10 8.17
CA GLY A 594 0.42 -42.26 7.38
C GLY A 594 0.70 -42.83 5.98
N PRO A 595 1.72 -42.29 5.26
CA PRO A 595 2.54 -41.14 5.65
C PRO A 595 1.81 -39.81 5.46
N LEU A 596 2.16 -38.81 6.27
CA LEU A 596 1.84 -37.41 5.99
C LEU A 596 3.09 -36.78 5.36
N ALA A 597 2.95 -36.21 4.17
CA ALA A 597 4.05 -35.56 3.48
C ALA A 597 4.34 -34.17 4.07
N PRO A 598 5.56 -33.62 3.88
CA PRO A 598 5.88 -32.27 4.33
C PRO A 598 4.85 -31.25 3.86
N SER A 599 4.43 -30.38 4.77
CA SER A 599 3.39 -29.36 4.59
C SER A 599 1.98 -29.88 4.26
N ALA A 600 1.76 -31.20 4.23
CA ALA A 600 0.43 -31.76 4.08
C ALA A 600 -0.32 -31.72 5.41
N ALA A 601 -1.64 -31.54 5.33
CA ALA A 601 -2.53 -31.53 6.49
C ALA A 601 -3.63 -32.59 6.35
N SER A 602 -4.06 -33.13 7.49
CA SER A 602 -5.16 -34.09 7.60
C SER A 602 -6.04 -33.71 8.79
N ALA A 603 -7.36 -33.66 8.57
CA ALA A 603 -8.30 -33.17 9.56
C ALA A 603 -9.20 -34.27 10.13
N ILE A 604 -9.55 -34.12 11.42
CA ILE A 604 -10.54 -34.91 12.15
C ILE A 604 -11.67 -33.96 12.57
N THR A 605 -12.90 -34.32 12.25
CA THR A 605 -14.11 -33.70 12.79
C THR A 605 -14.57 -34.49 14.01
N LEU A 606 -14.49 -33.88 15.20
CA LEU A 606 -14.86 -34.46 16.48
C LEU A 606 -16.18 -33.85 16.97
N THR A 607 -17.26 -34.64 16.99
CA THR A 607 -18.58 -34.22 17.49
C THR A 607 -18.74 -34.62 18.95
N VAL A 608 -19.22 -33.68 19.76
CA VAL A 608 -19.42 -33.83 21.20
C VAL A 608 -20.84 -33.43 21.63
N GLY A 609 -21.41 -34.10 22.63
CA GLY A 609 -22.65 -33.68 23.27
C GLY A 609 -22.36 -32.67 24.39
N VAL A 610 -23.17 -31.61 24.52
CA VAL A 610 -22.94 -30.48 25.44
C VAL A 610 -23.95 -30.51 26.59
N ALA A 611 -23.46 -30.67 27.82
CA ALA A 611 -24.26 -30.71 29.05
C ALA A 611 -24.04 -29.45 29.93
N GLN A 612 -24.90 -29.28 30.93
CA GLN A 612 -24.91 -28.10 31.81
C GLN A 612 -23.58 -27.83 32.52
N ALA A 613 -22.79 -28.87 32.81
CA ALA A 613 -21.49 -28.74 33.47
C ALA A 613 -20.42 -28.04 32.62
N ALA A 614 -20.66 -27.85 31.31
CA ALA A 614 -19.76 -27.15 30.40
C ALA A 614 -19.91 -25.61 30.44
N VAL A 615 -20.92 -25.10 31.16
CA VAL A 615 -21.18 -23.65 31.30
C VAL A 615 -20.27 -23.03 32.36
N PRO A 616 -19.73 -21.80 32.14
CA PRO A 616 -19.95 -20.92 30.99
C PRO A 616 -18.98 -21.15 29.82
N SER A 617 -17.95 -21.96 30.02
CA SER A 617 -16.97 -22.32 29.00
C SER A 617 -16.20 -23.57 29.39
N VAL A 618 -15.61 -24.21 28.39
CA VAL A 618 -14.66 -25.32 28.55
C VAL A 618 -13.40 -24.99 27.76
N ILE A 619 -12.27 -25.60 28.14
CA ILE A 619 -11.05 -25.59 27.33
C ILE A 619 -10.78 -27.03 26.95
N ASN A 620 -10.91 -27.36 25.66
CA ASN A 620 -10.66 -28.70 25.17
C ASN A 620 -9.27 -28.78 24.53
N THR A 621 -8.44 -29.73 24.96
CA THR A 621 -7.04 -29.86 24.52
C THR A 621 -6.83 -31.18 23.80
N ALA A 622 -6.24 -31.11 22.61
CA ALA A 622 -5.82 -32.28 21.85
C ALA A 622 -4.30 -32.27 21.64
N THR A 623 -3.72 -33.46 21.58
CA THR A 623 -2.30 -33.67 21.32
C THR A 623 -2.10 -34.65 20.16
N VAL A 624 -1.05 -34.46 19.36
CA VAL A 624 -0.66 -35.33 18.25
C VAL A 624 0.74 -35.93 18.47
N SER A 625 1.01 -37.11 17.92
CA SER A 625 2.35 -37.72 17.98
C SER A 625 2.64 -38.64 16.80
N THR A 626 3.92 -38.75 16.45
CA THR A 626 4.52 -39.71 15.52
C THR A 626 5.96 -40.03 15.98
N PRO A 627 6.56 -41.17 15.59
CA PRO A 627 8.00 -41.36 15.74
C PRO A 627 8.83 -40.29 15.03
N ASP A 628 10.00 -39.99 15.60
CA ASP A 628 10.99 -39.03 15.08
C ASP A 628 10.47 -37.60 14.86
N ASP A 629 9.43 -37.20 15.59
CA ASP A 629 8.92 -35.83 15.59
C ASP A 629 9.98 -34.84 16.12
N ALA A 630 10.29 -33.83 15.31
CA ALA A 630 11.33 -32.85 15.60
C ALA A 630 11.02 -31.94 16.80
N ASN A 631 9.73 -31.68 17.08
CA ASN A 631 9.34 -30.64 18.00
C ASN A 631 8.02 -30.93 18.73
N ALA A 632 8.08 -31.79 19.74
CA ALA A 632 6.93 -32.12 20.59
C ALA A 632 6.21 -30.91 21.26
N ALA A 633 6.74 -29.68 21.21
CA ALA A 633 6.11 -28.50 21.80
C ALA A 633 4.96 -27.91 20.96
N ASN A 634 4.89 -28.17 19.65
CA ASN A 634 3.78 -27.74 18.78
C ASN A 634 2.71 -28.83 18.60
N ASN A 635 2.91 -29.99 19.24
CA ASN A 635 2.05 -31.15 19.17
C ASN A 635 0.78 -31.05 20.03
N SER A 636 0.50 -29.91 20.64
CA SER A 636 -0.68 -29.72 21.50
C SER A 636 -1.35 -28.40 21.18
N ASP A 637 -2.67 -28.43 21.09
CA ASP A 637 -3.46 -27.22 20.96
C ASP A 637 -4.74 -27.29 21.80
N SER A 638 -5.14 -26.13 22.31
CA SER A 638 -6.27 -25.98 23.23
C SER A 638 -7.27 -24.98 22.67
N ASP A 639 -8.52 -25.40 22.58
CA ASP A 639 -9.61 -24.56 22.16
C ASP A 639 -10.45 -24.14 23.38
N PRO A 640 -10.46 -22.85 23.76
CA PRO A 640 -11.42 -22.30 24.70
C PRO A 640 -12.77 -22.09 24.01
N THR A 641 -13.76 -22.90 24.39
CA THR A 641 -15.10 -22.88 23.84
C THR A 641 -16.08 -22.24 24.81
N THR A 642 -16.76 -21.18 24.36
CA THR A 642 -17.85 -20.58 25.14
C THR A 642 -19.08 -21.45 25.05
N VAL A 643 -19.71 -21.70 26.20
CA VAL A 643 -20.91 -22.51 26.32
C VAL A 643 -22.02 -21.68 26.93
N ASN A 644 -23.04 -21.43 26.12
CA ASN A 644 -24.23 -20.73 26.56
C ASN A 644 -25.15 -21.68 27.34
N ASN A 645 -25.81 -21.13 28.36
CA ASN A 645 -27.06 -21.70 28.87
C ASN A 645 -28.08 -21.79 27.72
N SER A 646 -29.13 -22.60 27.87
CA SER A 646 -30.26 -22.53 26.94
C SER A 646 -30.77 -21.09 26.81
N ALA A 647 -31.25 -20.68 25.64
CA ALA A 647 -31.70 -19.32 25.37
C ALA A 647 -32.70 -18.81 26.45
N PRO A 648 -32.67 -17.50 26.80
CA PRO A 648 -33.66 -16.92 27.70
C PRO A 648 -35.08 -17.07 27.10
N PRO A 649 -36.13 -17.18 27.94
CA PRO A 649 -37.50 -17.29 27.45
C PRO A 649 -37.92 -16.04 26.67
N LEU A 650 -38.61 -16.23 25.54
CA LEU A 650 -39.19 -15.14 24.76
C LEU A 650 -40.34 -14.46 25.52
N ASN A 651 -40.50 -13.16 25.33
CA ASN A 651 -41.63 -12.39 25.83
C ASN A 651 -42.72 -12.27 24.75
N PRO A 652 -43.99 -12.05 25.15
CA PRO A 652 -45.02 -11.57 24.22
C PRO A 652 -44.54 -10.35 23.43
N GLY A 653 -44.79 -10.34 22.11
CA GLY A 653 -44.35 -9.28 21.20
C GLY A 653 -42.93 -9.46 20.62
N ASP A 654 -42.14 -10.44 21.06
CA ASP A 654 -40.80 -10.72 20.49
C ASP A 654 -40.90 -11.37 19.10
N LEU A 655 -41.83 -12.30 18.91
CA LEU A 655 -42.18 -12.92 17.63
C LEU A 655 -43.67 -12.71 17.37
N ILE A 656 -44.00 -11.97 16.31
CA ILE A 656 -45.38 -11.52 16.02
C ILE A 656 -45.83 -11.96 14.63
N ILE A 657 -47.12 -11.98 14.39
CA ILE A 657 -47.78 -12.14 13.09
C ILE A 657 -47.77 -10.76 12.40
N SER A 658 -47.04 -10.61 11.31
CA SER A 658 -46.89 -9.35 10.57
C SER A 658 -47.83 -9.23 9.38
N GLU A 659 -48.16 -10.35 8.74
CA GLU A 659 -49.06 -10.40 7.59
C GLU A 659 -49.77 -11.75 7.56
N PHE A 660 -51.05 -11.76 7.21
CA PHE A 660 -51.74 -13.03 6.98
C PHE A 660 -52.86 -12.91 5.96
N ARG A 661 -53.17 -14.05 5.37
CA ARG A 661 -54.32 -14.26 4.50
C ARG A 661 -54.94 -15.61 4.80
N LEU A 662 -56.25 -15.60 4.99
CA LEU A 662 -57.02 -16.82 5.21
C LEU A 662 -57.54 -17.41 3.90
N ARG A 663 -57.78 -16.65 2.82
CA ARG A 663 -58.15 -17.24 1.51
C ARG A 663 -57.57 -16.41 0.38
N GLY A 664 -57.20 -17.04 -0.72
CA GLY A 664 -56.67 -16.37 -1.90
C GLY A 664 -57.18 -16.99 -3.21
N PRO A 665 -56.65 -16.56 -4.36
CA PRO A 665 -57.11 -17.06 -5.65
C PRO A 665 -56.97 -18.56 -5.89
N GLY A 666 -56.02 -19.23 -5.22
CA GLY A 666 -55.81 -20.68 -5.29
C GLY A 666 -56.85 -21.51 -4.54
N GLY A 667 -57.86 -20.89 -3.91
CA GLY A 667 -58.96 -21.58 -3.24
C GLY A 667 -58.80 -21.67 -1.73
N THR A 668 -59.30 -22.75 -1.12
CA THR A 668 -59.29 -22.95 0.34
C THR A 668 -57.91 -23.10 0.93
N ASP A 669 -56.96 -23.55 0.12
CA ASP A 669 -55.59 -23.87 0.52
C ASP A 669 -54.65 -22.67 0.24
N ASP A 670 -55.19 -21.56 -0.25
CA ASP A 670 -54.39 -20.37 -0.58
C ASP A 670 -54.26 -19.41 0.60
N GLU A 671 -53.60 -19.91 1.63
CA GLU A 671 -53.48 -19.27 2.93
C GLU A 671 -52.01 -19.06 3.27
N PHE A 672 -51.72 -18.01 4.02
CA PHE A 672 -50.40 -17.82 4.60
C PHE A 672 -50.45 -17.00 5.87
N VAL A 673 -49.45 -17.20 6.72
CA VAL A 673 -49.18 -16.42 7.92
C VAL A 673 -47.69 -16.12 7.95
N GLU A 674 -47.34 -14.85 8.04
CA GLU A 674 -45.96 -14.39 8.18
C GLU A 674 -45.70 -14.09 9.66
N ALA A 675 -44.72 -14.78 10.23
CA ALA A 675 -44.16 -14.43 11.53
C ALA A 675 -42.96 -13.48 11.34
N TYR A 676 -42.80 -12.53 12.25
CA TYR A 676 -41.76 -11.51 12.23
C TYR A 676 -41.05 -11.42 13.57
N ASN A 677 -39.72 -11.50 13.54
CA ASN A 677 -38.91 -11.28 14.73
C ASN A 677 -38.81 -9.77 15.00
N ASN A 678 -39.55 -9.32 16.01
CA ASN A 678 -39.64 -7.93 16.41
C ASN A 678 -38.51 -7.47 17.34
N THR A 679 -37.53 -8.34 17.59
CA THR A 679 -36.36 -8.03 18.42
C THR A 679 -35.18 -7.54 17.59
N ASN A 680 -34.12 -7.09 18.29
CA ASN A 680 -32.83 -6.74 17.67
C ASN A 680 -31.83 -7.92 17.70
N ALA A 681 -32.26 -9.12 18.07
CA ALA A 681 -31.44 -10.32 18.17
C ALA A 681 -32.06 -11.47 17.36
N ASP A 682 -31.25 -12.46 16.98
CA ASP A 682 -31.77 -13.64 16.31
C ASP A 682 -32.56 -14.49 17.33
N ILE A 683 -33.73 -14.97 16.92
CA ILE A 683 -34.53 -15.90 17.72
C ILE A 683 -34.18 -17.32 17.27
N THR A 684 -33.65 -18.14 18.17
CA THR A 684 -33.55 -19.59 17.96
C THR A 684 -34.75 -20.27 18.59
N VAL A 685 -35.55 -20.94 17.77
CA VAL A 685 -36.71 -21.69 18.22
C VAL A 685 -36.25 -22.85 19.09
N SER A 686 -36.63 -22.81 20.36
CA SER A 686 -36.31 -23.88 21.31
C SER A 686 -37.39 -23.95 22.38
N THR A 687 -37.80 -25.17 22.69
CA THR A 687 -38.86 -25.45 23.66
C THR A 687 -38.29 -26.13 24.90
N THR A 688 -38.77 -25.76 26.08
CA THR A 688 -38.37 -26.39 27.35
C THR A 688 -39.21 -27.62 27.71
N ASP A 689 -40.34 -27.83 27.02
CA ASP A 689 -41.30 -28.92 27.27
C ASP A 689 -41.14 -30.12 26.33
N ALA A 690 -40.04 -30.17 25.56
CA ALA A 690 -39.74 -31.18 24.54
C ALA A 690 -40.78 -31.30 23.40
N SER A 691 -41.63 -30.27 23.21
CA SER A 691 -42.48 -30.18 22.02
C SER A 691 -41.65 -29.98 20.74
N ALA A 692 -42.26 -30.11 19.56
CA ALA A 692 -41.53 -30.11 18.28
C ALA A 692 -41.00 -28.72 17.87
N GLY A 693 -41.42 -27.65 18.55
CA GLY A 693 -41.12 -26.27 18.18
C GLY A 693 -42.21 -25.30 18.63
N PHE A 694 -42.10 -24.04 18.19
CA PHE A 694 -43.16 -23.04 18.34
C PHE A 694 -44.29 -23.34 17.36
N ALA A 695 -45.54 -23.01 17.71
CA ALA A 695 -46.67 -23.35 16.85
C ALA A 695 -47.64 -22.18 16.66
N LEU A 696 -48.23 -22.15 15.47
CA LEU A 696 -49.42 -21.38 15.19
C LEU A 696 -50.65 -22.25 15.47
N PHE A 697 -51.45 -21.84 16.46
CA PHE A 697 -52.75 -22.44 16.72
C PHE A 697 -53.86 -21.54 16.17
N ALA A 698 -54.90 -22.16 15.63
CA ALA A 698 -56.15 -21.47 15.34
C ALA A 698 -57.16 -21.69 16.48
N SER A 699 -58.25 -20.92 16.48
CA SER A 699 -59.30 -21.03 17.50
C SER A 699 -60.06 -22.37 17.51
N ASP A 700 -59.80 -23.26 16.54
CA ASP A 700 -60.22 -24.65 16.55
C ASP A 700 -59.42 -25.55 17.52
N GLY A 701 -58.32 -25.03 18.08
CA GLY A 701 -57.45 -25.69 19.05
C GLY A 701 -56.38 -26.60 18.42
N LEU A 702 -56.24 -26.63 17.09
CA LEU A 702 -55.23 -27.42 16.38
C LEU A 702 -53.98 -26.58 16.10
N ALA A 703 -52.81 -27.23 16.18
CA ALA A 703 -51.55 -26.64 15.71
C ALA A 703 -51.49 -26.77 14.18
N HIS A 704 -51.78 -25.69 13.46
CA HIS A 704 -51.80 -25.69 12.00
C HIS A 704 -50.39 -25.66 11.41
N TYR A 705 -49.45 -24.99 12.10
CA TYR A 705 -48.07 -24.88 11.67
C TYR A 705 -47.12 -25.00 12.87
N ILE A 706 -45.98 -25.66 12.67
CA ILE A 706 -44.93 -25.78 13.68
C ILE A 706 -43.63 -25.23 13.09
N ILE A 707 -43.10 -24.18 13.71
CA ILE A 707 -41.75 -23.71 13.44
C ILE A 707 -40.80 -24.65 14.20
N PRO A 708 -39.99 -25.50 13.52
CA PRO A 708 -39.25 -26.56 14.20
C PRO A 708 -38.18 -26.04 15.16
N ASN A 709 -37.91 -26.80 16.23
CA ASN A 709 -36.76 -26.56 17.10
C ASN A 709 -35.44 -26.47 16.30
N GLY A 710 -34.59 -25.51 16.67
CA GLY A 710 -33.35 -25.19 15.97
C GLY A 710 -33.51 -24.20 14.81
N THR A 711 -34.74 -23.83 14.42
CA THR A 711 -34.97 -22.77 13.42
C THR A 711 -34.44 -21.44 13.94
N MET A 712 -33.61 -20.77 13.16
CA MET A 712 -33.11 -19.42 13.47
C MET A 712 -33.88 -18.40 12.64
N ILE A 713 -34.62 -17.51 13.32
CA ILE A 713 -35.31 -16.37 12.70
C ILE A 713 -34.45 -15.12 12.94
N PRO A 714 -33.79 -14.55 11.92
CA PRO A 714 -32.87 -13.44 12.11
C PRO A 714 -33.53 -12.22 12.76
N ALA A 715 -32.75 -11.38 13.42
CA ALA A 715 -33.22 -10.09 13.93
C ALA A 715 -33.90 -9.28 12.81
N ARG A 716 -35.13 -8.81 13.06
CA ARG A 716 -35.96 -8.11 12.05
C ARG A 716 -36.27 -8.96 10.81
N GLY A 717 -36.13 -10.27 10.93
CA GLY A 717 -36.38 -11.29 9.92
C GLY A 717 -37.81 -11.83 9.96
N HIS A 718 -38.12 -12.67 8.96
CA HIS A 718 -39.45 -13.20 8.70
C HIS A 718 -39.40 -14.73 8.64
N TYR A 719 -40.53 -15.38 8.91
CA TYR A 719 -40.74 -16.81 8.70
C TYR A 719 -42.12 -17.04 8.10
N LEU A 720 -42.18 -17.65 6.91
CA LEU A 720 -43.40 -17.77 6.15
C LEU A 720 -44.03 -19.16 6.28
N LEU A 721 -45.26 -19.17 6.79
CA LEU A 721 -46.11 -20.33 6.92
C LEU A 721 -47.15 -20.29 5.80
N ALA A 722 -47.22 -21.31 4.95
CA ALA A 722 -48.26 -21.39 3.93
C ALA A 722 -48.64 -22.84 3.60
N ASN A 723 -49.84 -23.06 3.09
CA ASN A 723 -50.23 -24.36 2.54
C ASN A 723 -49.75 -24.45 1.08
N SER A 724 -48.69 -25.22 0.86
CA SER A 724 -48.00 -25.25 -0.43
C SER A 724 -48.87 -25.76 -1.60
N ASN A 725 -49.96 -26.49 -1.30
CA ASN A 725 -50.89 -27.04 -2.30
C ASN A 725 -51.71 -25.97 -3.03
N GLY A 726 -52.04 -24.85 -2.37
CA GLY A 726 -52.87 -23.78 -2.93
C GLY A 726 -52.22 -22.40 -2.94
N TYR A 727 -51.05 -22.25 -2.31
CA TYR A 727 -50.40 -20.96 -2.10
C TYR A 727 -49.99 -20.25 -3.41
N SER A 728 -50.75 -19.21 -3.77
CA SER A 728 -50.64 -18.50 -5.06
C SER A 728 -49.48 -17.50 -5.15
N LEU A 729 -48.76 -17.27 -4.04
CA LEU A 729 -47.68 -16.28 -3.96
C LEU A 729 -46.30 -16.92 -3.79
N SER A 730 -46.16 -18.22 -4.01
CA SER A 730 -44.90 -18.97 -3.92
C SER A 730 -43.75 -18.41 -4.77
N ALA A 731 -44.07 -17.76 -5.90
CA ALA A 731 -43.09 -17.08 -6.74
C ALA A 731 -42.64 -15.71 -6.19
N TYR A 732 -43.42 -15.10 -5.30
CA TYR A 732 -43.04 -13.88 -4.59
C TYR A 732 -42.10 -14.22 -3.42
N ALA A 733 -42.52 -15.18 -2.58
CA ALA A 733 -41.70 -15.80 -1.54
C ALA A 733 -42.14 -17.25 -1.36
N ALA A 734 -41.19 -18.19 -1.34
CA ALA A 734 -41.50 -19.59 -1.04
C ALA A 734 -41.77 -19.75 0.46
N ALA A 735 -42.69 -20.64 0.84
CA ALA A 735 -42.96 -20.95 2.24
C ALA A 735 -41.73 -21.58 2.91
N ASP A 736 -41.43 -21.16 4.15
CA ASP A 736 -40.41 -21.80 4.99
C ASP A 736 -40.96 -23.08 5.64
N HIS A 737 -42.28 -23.14 5.85
CA HIS A 737 -42.98 -24.32 6.36
C HIS A 737 -44.31 -24.56 5.66
N ASP A 738 -44.62 -25.83 5.42
CA ASP A 738 -45.85 -26.27 4.77
C ASP A 738 -46.90 -26.72 5.82
N ALA A 739 -48.15 -26.29 5.64
CA ALA A 739 -49.30 -26.68 6.45
C ALA A 739 -49.69 -28.17 6.32
N GLN A 740 -49.15 -28.88 5.32
CA GLN A 740 -49.44 -30.29 5.03
C GLN A 740 -50.95 -30.60 4.88
N GLY A 741 -51.73 -29.63 4.39
CA GLY A 741 -53.17 -29.79 4.16
C GLY A 741 -54.08 -29.37 5.34
N ASN A 742 -53.53 -28.81 6.42
CA ASN A 742 -54.32 -28.17 7.47
C ASN A 742 -54.74 -26.75 7.05
N ASN A 743 -56.04 -26.54 6.85
CA ASN A 743 -56.58 -25.25 6.40
C ASN A 743 -57.14 -24.42 7.57
N LEU A 744 -56.80 -23.14 7.62
CA LEU A 744 -57.36 -22.18 8.57
C LEU A 744 -58.82 -21.87 8.20
N SER A 745 -59.72 -21.61 9.15
CA SER A 745 -61.06 -21.10 8.81
C SER A 745 -61.03 -19.60 8.53
N THR A 746 -61.96 -19.09 7.71
CA THR A 746 -62.08 -17.65 7.45
C THR A 746 -62.65 -16.84 8.62
N SER A 747 -63.09 -17.53 9.66
CA SER A 747 -63.63 -16.94 10.90
C SER A 747 -62.74 -17.17 12.13
N ASP A 748 -61.65 -17.92 12.00
CA ASP A 748 -60.80 -18.26 13.15
C ASP A 748 -59.93 -17.07 13.56
N GLY A 749 -59.61 -17.01 14.85
CA GLY A 749 -58.45 -16.28 15.34
C GLY A 749 -57.22 -17.18 15.29
N ILE A 750 -56.05 -16.61 15.05
CA ILE A 750 -54.75 -17.30 15.01
C ILE A 750 -53.81 -16.72 16.07
N ALA A 751 -52.98 -17.56 16.68
CA ALA A 751 -52.03 -17.14 17.69
C ALA A 751 -50.75 -17.99 17.66
N LEU A 752 -49.62 -17.32 17.89
CA LEU A 752 -48.29 -17.93 17.99
C LEU A 752 -47.98 -18.28 19.45
N PHE A 753 -47.47 -19.49 19.66
CA PHE A 753 -47.08 -19.98 20.98
C PHE A 753 -45.64 -20.49 20.98
N SER A 754 -44.95 -20.31 22.09
CA SER A 754 -43.60 -20.83 22.33
C SER A 754 -43.53 -22.35 22.55
N THR A 755 -44.60 -23.07 22.20
CA THR A 755 -44.72 -24.54 22.26
C THR A 755 -45.71 -25.05 21.21
N SER A 756 -45.54 -26.31 20.81
CA SER A 756 -46.50 -27.08 20.00
C SER A 756 -47.32 -28.07 20.85
N ALA A 757 -47.11 -28.16 22.16
CA ALA A 757 -47.81 -29.10 23.02
C ALA A 757 -49.27 -28.70 23.30
N SER A 758 -49.50 -27.46 23.75
CA SER A 758 -50.85 -26.95 24.03
C SER A 758 -50.88 -25.41 24.11
N PRO A 759 -51.92 -24.75 23.57
CA PRO A 759 -52.04 -23.30 23.62
C PRO A 759 -52.51 -22.85 25.02
N ASN A 760 -51.75 -21.95 25.66
CA ASN A 760 -52.13 -21.31 26.92
C ASN A 760 -51.51 -19.91 27.06
N PRO A 761 -52.06 -19.02 27.91
CA PRO A 761 -51.59 -17.64 28.04
C PRO A 761 -50.12 -17.46 28.46
N ALA A 762 -49.54 -18.40 29.21
CA ALA A 762 -48.14 -18.31 29.64
C ALA A 762 -47.14 -18.54 28.50
N ASN A 763 -47.62 -19.09 27.38
CA ASN A 763 -46.81 -19.47 26.24
C ASN A 763 -47.15 -18.63 25.01
N LEU A 764 -48.09 -17.70 25.13
CA LEU A 764 -48.57 -16.85 24.05
C LEU A 764 -47.50 -15.82 23.67
N LEU A 765 -47.18 -15.75 22.38
CA LEU A 765 -46.23 -14.78 21.82
C LEU A 765 -46.94 -13.61 21.14
N ASP A 766 -47.98 -13.89 20.35
CA ASP A 766 -48.81 -12.90 19.65
C ASP A 766 -50.14 -13.54 19.22
N ALA A 767 -51.20 -12.75 19.06
CA ALA A 767 -52.50 -13.20 18.59
C ALA A 767 -53.19 -12.20 17.65
N VAL A 768 -53.82 -12.70 16.59
CA VAL A 768 -54.70 -11.90 15.74
C VAL A 768 -55.97 -12.64 15.38
N GLY A 769 -57.12 -12.01 15.62
CA GLY A 769 -58.41 -12.62 15.32
C GLY A 769 -59.55 -11.62 15.21
N PHE A 770 -60.69 -12.08 14.70
CA PHE A 770 -61.89 -11.26 14.54
C PHE A 770 -62.61 -11.01 15.88
N ASN A 771 -63.53 -10.05 15.90
CA ASN A 771 -64.33 -9.71 17.08
C ASN A 771 -65.19 -10.86 17.66
N THR A 772 -65.32 -11.99 16.95
CA THR A 772 -65.97 -13.23 17.41
C THR A 772 -65.00 -14.29 17.94
N ALA A 773 -63.69 -14.15 17.72
CA ALA A 773 -62.68 -15.15 18.14
C ALA A 773 -62.49 -15.16 19.67
N PRO A 774 -62.12 -16.28 20.31
CA PRO A 774 -61.83 -16.30 21.75
C PRO A 774 -60.66 -15.36 22.12
N THR A 775 -60.62 -14.86 23.35
CA THR A 775 -59.60 -13.88 23.81
C THR A 775 -58.17 -14.39 23.78
N LEU A 776 -57.94 -15.71 23.70
CA LEU A 776 -56.61 -16.28 23.53
C LEU A 776 -56.07 -16.13 22.09
N TYR A 777 -56.96 -15.88 21.12
CA TYR A 777 -56.68 -15.85 19.69
C TYR A 777 -57.01 -14.48 19.07
N ARG A 778 -57.07 -13.43 19.89
CA ARG A 778 -57.23 -12.04 19.45
C ARG A 778 -56.70 -11.10 20.52
N GLU A 779 -56.31 -9.91 20.09
CA GLU A 779 -55.95 -8.81 20.99
C GLU A 779 -56.98 -7.69 20.89
N GLY A 780 -57.17 -6.97 22.00
CA GLY A 780 -58.20 -5.95 22.11
C GLY A 780 -59.59 -6.44 21.71
N ALA A 781 -60.29 -5.64 20.90
CA ALA A 781 -61.62 -5.98 20.39
C ALA A 781 -61.59 -6.98 19.22
N GLY A 782 -60.41 -7.31 18.69
CA GLY A 782 -60.24 -8.07 17.46
C GLY A 782 -60.57 -7.25 16.19
N LEU A 783 -60.30 -7.85 15.03
CA LEU A 783 -60.53 -7.23 13.72
C LEU A 783 -62.03 -7.06 13.43
N PRO A 784 -62.44 -5.91 12.85
CA PRO A 784 -63.85 -5.57 12.63
C PRO A 784 -64.49 -6.28 11.42
N PHE A 785 -63.70 -6.88 10.54
CA PHE A 785 -64.15 -7.48 9.29
C PHE A 785 -63.63 -8.91 9.17
N SER A 786 -64.52 -9.90 9.14
CA SER A 786 -64.19 -11.29 8.78
C SER A 786 -64.52 -11.57 7.32
N HIS A 787 -63.68 -12.36 6.65
CA HIS A 787 -63.90 -12.72 5.25
C HIS A 787 -64.93 -13.86 5.17
N THR A 788 -66.15 -13.59 4.68
CA THR A 788 -67.24 -14.57 4.65
C THR A 788 -67.53 -15.16 3.26
N GLY A 789 -66.69 -14.91 2.27
CA GLY A 789 -66.92 -15.30 0.87
C GLY A 789 -65.97 -16.39 0.34
N THR A 790 -66.40 -17.07 -0.73
CA THR A 790 -65.59 -18.05 -1.52
C THR A 790 -64.80 -17.38 -2.66
N ALA A 791 -64.60 -16.07 -2.61
CA ALA A 791 -64.06 -15.30 -3.74
C ALA A 791 -62.53 -15.28 -3.71
N SER A 792 -61.96 -15.75 -4.82
CA SER A 792 -60.54 -15.81 -5.20
C SER A 792 -59.86 -14.43 -5.35
N ALA A 793 -59.94 -13.55 -4.35
CA ALA A 793 -59.36 -12.20 -4.38
C ALA A 793 -57.92 -12.17 -3.84
N GLN A 794 -57.10 -11.24 -4.33
CA GLN A 794 -55.75 -10.98 -3.81
C GLN A 794 -55.81 -9.89 -2.73
N TYR A 795 -55.84 -10.31 -1.46
CA TYR A 795 -55.91 -9.44 -0.28
C TYR A 795 -55.04 -9.98 0.86
N ALA A 796 -54.70 -9.13 1.83
CA ALA A 796 -54.04 -9.55 3.07
C ALA A 796 -54.39 -8.59 4.21
N PHE A 797 -54.35 -9.10 5.44
CA PHE A 797 -54.26 -8.26 6.62
C PHE A 797 -52.79 -8.01 6.90
N VAL A 798 -52.39 -6.74 6.86
CA VAL A 798 -51.00 -6.32 7.07
C VAL A 798 -50.90 -5.52 8.35
N ARG A 799 -49.91 -5.84 9.19
CA ARG A 799 -49.61 -5.06 10.38
C ARG A 799 -49.03 -3.71 9.95
N LYS A 800 -49.51 -2.63 10.54
CA LYS A 800 -49.12 -1.25 10.20
C LYS A 800 -47.65 -1.03 10.57
N LEU A 801 -46.98 -0.26 9.72
CA LEU A 801 -45.56 0.05 9.82
C LEU A 801 -45.35 1.56 10.02
N THR A 802 -46.27 2.23 10.73
CA THR A 802 -46.34 3.70 10.86
C THR A 802 -45.04 4.32 11.38
N THR A 803 -44.29 3.61 12.23
CA THR A 803 -43.00 4.05 12.80
C THR A 803 -41.79 3.50 12.04
N GLY A 804 -42.01 2.73 10.96
CA GLY A 804 -40.99 1.96 10.25
C GLY A 804 -40.71 0.56 10.83
N LEU A 805 -41.37 0.19 11.93
CA LEU A 805 -41.39 -1.15 12.52
C LEU A 805 -42.86 -1.60 12.68
N PRO A 806 -43.13 -2.92 12.75
CA PRO A 806 -44.47 -3.42 12.98
C PRO A 806 -45.05 -2.89 14.29
N GLN A 807 -46.29 -2.41 14.22
CA GLN A 807 -47.01 -1.88 15.36
C GLN A 807 -47.63 -3.03 16.15
N ASP A 808 -47.35 -3.09 17.44
CA ASP A 808 -47.87 -4.10 18.36
C ASP A 808 -48.31 -3.40 19.65
N THR A 809 -49.60 -3.08 19.74
CA THR A 809 -50.19 -2.29 20.82
C THR A 809 -51.21 -3.08 21.64
N ASP A 810 -51.20 -4.40 21.51
CA ASP A 810 -52.19 -5.32 22.05
C ASP A 810 -53.64 -4.98 21.59
N ASP A 811 -53.78 -4.39 20.38
CA ASP A 811 -55.07 -4.06 19.78
C ASP A 811 -55.04 -4.31 18.27
N ASN A 812 -55.56 -5.47 17.85
CA ASN A 812 -55.55 -5.88 16.44
C ASN A 812 -56.20 -4.84 15.50
N ALA A 813 -57.21 -4.09 15.94
CA ALA A 813 -57.86 -3.08 15.09
C ALA A 813 -57.00 -1.82 14.91
N ALA A 814 -56.19 -1.48 15.91
CA ALA A 814 -55.20 -0.42 15.83
C ALA A 814 -53.99 -0.85 14.99
N ASP A 815 -53.61 -2.12 15.06
CA ASP A 815 -52.36 -2.63 14.52
C ASP A 815 -52.45 -3.13 13.08
N PHE A 816 -53.60 -3.64 12.62
CA PHE A 816 -53.74 -4.16 11.26
C PHE A 816 -54.54 -3.25 10.33
N VAL A 817 -54.30 -3.41 9.03
CA VAL A 817 -55.10 -2.83 7.96
C VAL A 817 -55.32 -3.89 6.88
N LEU A 818 -56.53 -3.93 6.33
CA LEU A 818 -56.89 -4.82 5.23
C LEU A 818 -56.54 -4.16 3.90
N VAL A 819 -55.74 -4.83 3.08
CA VAL A 819 -55.34 -4.37 1.75
C VAL A 819 -55.82 -5.31 0.65
N SER A 820 -56.16 -4.76 -0.52
CA SER A 820 -56.53 -5.52 -1.72
C SER A 820 -55.95 -4.87 -2.97
N VAL A 821 -55.54 -5.67 -3.95
CA VAL A 821 -54.99 -5.17 -5.24
C VAL A 821 -56.02 -4.44 -6.10
N THR A 822 -57.31 -4.53 -5.76
CA THR A 822 -58.42 -3.84 -6.43
C THR A 822 -58.95 -2.66 -5.61
N GLY A 823 -58.51 -2.46 -4.36
CA GLY A 823 -59.09 -1.47 -3.43
C GLY A 823 -60.53 -1.82 -2.99
N ASP A 824 -60.98 -3.03 -3.29
CA ASP A 824 -62.29 -3.55 -2.90
C ASP A 824 -62.13 -5.02 -2.50
N LEU A 825 -62.91 -5.44 -1.52
CA LEU A 825 -63.06 -6.85 -1.19
C LEU A 825 -64.54 -7.17 -1.05
N ASN A 826 -65.12 -7.79 -2.08
CA ASN A 826 -66.53 -8.19 -2.13
C ASN A 826 -67.51 -7.04 -1.88
N GLY A 827 -67.26 -5.87 -2.48
CA GLY A 827 -68.09 -4.67 -2.31
C GLY A 827 -67.81 -3.89 -1.03
N THR A 828 -66.85 -4.33 -0.22
CA THR A 828 -66.34 -3.55 0.91
C THR A 828 -65.13 -2.74 0.46
N PRO A 829 -65.19 -1.40 0.49
CA PRO A 829 -64.03 -0.56 0.21
C PRO A 829 -62.91 -0.85 1.22
N VAL A 830 -61.74 -1.23 0.72
CA VAL A 830 -60.53 -1.46 1.54
C VAL A 830 -59.37 -0.68 0.93
N ALA A 831 -58.30 -0.50 1.70
CA ALA A 831 -57.13 0.22 1.21
C ALA A 831 -56.56 -0.49 -0.04
N LEU A 832 -56.27 0.27 -1.10
CA LEU A 832 -55.51 -0.29 -2.21
C LEU A 832 -54.11 -0.67 -1.72
N GLY A 833 -53.71 -1.90 -2.00
CA GLY A 833 -52.43 -2.45 -1.60
C GLY A 833 -52.22 -3.85 -2.14
N ALA A 834 -51.18 -4.54 -1.68
CA ALA A 834 -50.91 -5.90 -2.12
C ALA A 834 -50.45 -6.79 -0.97
N PRO A 835 -50.88 -8.06 -0.96
CA PRO A 835 -50.14 -9.10 -0.26
C PRO A 835 -48.68 -9.09 -0.70
N GLY A 836 -47.77 -9.23 0.25
CA GLY A 836 -46.35 -9.34 -0.06
C GLY A 836 -45.61 -10.14 1.00
N PRO A 837 -45.95 -11.41 1.22
CA PRO A 837 -45.33 -12.25 2.23
C PRO A 837 -43.81 -12.37 2.08
N GLU A 838 -43.13 -12.53 3.20
CA GLU A 838 -41.68 -12.60 3.34
C GLU A 838 -41.28 -13.85 4.14
N ASN A 839 -40.26 -14.53 3.65
CA ASN A 839 -39.70 -15.75 4.22
C ASN A 839 -38.30 -15.50 4.82
N LEU A 840 -37.62 -16.54 5.32
CA LEU A 840 -36.27 -16.42 5.90
C LEU A 840 -35.22 -15.83 4.95
N ALA A 841 -35.39 -16.02 3.64
CA ALA A 841 -34.47 -15.51 2.62
C ALA A 841 -34.78 -14.05 2.22
N SER A 842 -35.88 -13.50 2.70
CA SER A 842 -36.36 -12.18 2.29
C SER A 842 -35.50 -11.05 2.86
N PRO A 843 -35.30 -9.95 2.10
CA PRO A 843 -34.62 -8.77 2.59
C PRO A 843 -35.26 -8.22 3.87
N VAL A 844 -34.43 -7.93 4.87
CA VAL A 844 -34.86 -7.39 6.17
C VAL A 844 -34.70 -5.87 6.23
N GLN A 845 -35.40 -5.23 7.17
CA GLN A 845 -35.36 -3.77 7.31
C GLN A 845 -33.95 -3.26 7.66
N ARG A 846 -33.52 -2.20 6.95
CA ARG A 846 -32.19 -1.57 7.06
C ARG A 846 -32.25 -0.05 6.99
N ASN A 847 -33.31 0.56 7.54
CA ASN A 847 -33.51 2.02 7.47
C ASN A 847 -32.36 2.81 8.12
N ALA A 848 -31.72 2.25 9.16
CA ALA A 848 -30.62 2.90 9.87
C ALA A 848 -29.30 2.86 9.06
N GLN A 849 -29.05 1.76 8.34
CA GLN A 849 -27.81 1.49 7.63
C GLN A 849 -27.82 2.03 6.20
N ILE A 850 -28.98 2.08 5.54
CA ILE A 850 -29.12 2.59 4.17
C ILE A 850 -29.96 3.86 4.25
N LYS A 851 -29.32 5.02 4.14
CA LYS A 851 -30.00 6.31 4.27
C LYS A 851 -30.33 6.90 2.92
N ALA A 852 -31.53 7.45 2.81
CA ALA A 852 -31.94 8.27 1.67
C ALA A 852 -31.28 9.65 1.75
N SER A 853 -30.85 10.17 0.61
CA SER A 853 -30.35 11.54 0.44
C SER A 853 -30.85 12.11 -0.89
N LEU A 854 -30.73 13.44 -1.06
CA LEU A 854 -31.09 14.09 -2.32
C LEU A 854 -30.06 13.73 -3.41
N ILE A 855 -30.54 13.46 -4.62
CA ILE A 855 -29.68 13.29 -5.80
C ILE A 855 -29.01 14.62 -6.14
N ASP A 856 -29.80 15.70 -6.11
CA ASP A 856 -29.36 17.08 -6.26
C ASP A 856 -29.77 17.89 -5.01
N PRO A 857 -28.83 18.14 -4.09
CA PRO A 857 -29.10 18.98 -2.92
C PRO A 857 -29.49 20.42 -3.26
N GLN A 858 -29.13 20.93 -4.44
CA GLN A 858 -29.47 22.29 -4.88
C GLN A 858 -30.91 22.38 -5.39
N CYS A 859 -31.56 21.24 -5.66
CA CYS A 859 -32.96 21.19 -6.05
C CYS A 859 -33.80 20.27 -5.14
N ALA A 860 -33.97 20.68 -3.89
CA ALA A 860 -34.85 20.01 -2.92
C ALA A 860 -36.36 20.20 -3.22
N GLY A 861 -36.71 21.12 -4.13
CA GLY A 861 -38.07 21.50 -4.47
C GLY A 861 -38.79 20.53 -5.42
N THR A 862 -39.90 21.01 -5.99
CA THR A 862 -40.64 20.33 -7.05
C THR A 862 -40.32 21.00 -8.38
N SER A 863 -39.88 20.23 -9.37
CA SER A 863 -39.70 20.67 -10.76
C SER A 863 -40.86 20.18 -11.63
N THR A 864 -41.12 20.88 -12.74
CA THR A 864 -42.02 20.41 -13.81
C THR A 864 -41.25 19.87 -15.02
N ASP A 865 -39.91 19.92 -15.00
CA ASP A 865 -39.06 19.38 -16.05
C ASP A 865 -38.78 17.88 -15.79
N PRO A 866 -39.26 16.95 -16.65
CA PRO A 866 -39.07 15.51 -16.48
C PRO A 866 -37.58 15.10 -16.47
N THR A 867 -36.71 15.89 -17.09
CA THR A 867 -35.27 15.62 -17.17
C THR A 867 -34.49 16.09 -15.95
N SER A 868 -35.10 16.80 -15.01
CA SER A 868 -34.42 17.46 -13.88
C SER A 868 -34.18 16.57 -12.66
N ALA A 869 -32.97 16.50 -12.12
CA ALA A 869 -32.62 15.65 -10.96
C ALA A 869 -33.22 16.10 -9.59
N CYS A 870 -34.15 17.05 -9.58
CA CYS A 870 -34.83 17.54 -8.39
C CYS A 870 -35.49 16.43 -7.56
N ALA A 871 -35.57 16.68 -6.25
CA ALA A 871 -36.12 15.73 -5.28
C ALA A 871 -37.56 15.27 -5.60
N ARG A 872 -38.34 16.13 -6.24
CA ARG A 872 -39.68 15.85 -6.76
C ARG A 872 -39.81 16.41 -8.16
N VAL A 873 -40.46 15.65 -9.05
CA VAL A 873 -40.83 16.11 -10.39
C VAL A 873 -42.30 15.85 -10.62
N ARG A 874 -43.05 16.88 -11.01
CA ARG A 874 -44.46 16.78 -11.34
C ARG A 874 -44.65 16.91 -12.85
N ASP A 875 -45.11 15.83 -13.46
CA ASP A 875 -45.61 15.81 -14.83
C ASP A 875 -47.13 15.82 -14.80
N THR A 876 -47.76 16.74 -15.51
CA THR A 876 -49.22 16.88 -15.58
C THR A 876 -49.83 16.26 -16.83
N THR A 877 -49.02 15.60 -17.66
CA THR A 877 -49.48 14.89 -18.86
C THR A 877 -50.41 13.75 -18.47
N SER A 878 -51.69 13.87 -18.80
CA SER A 878 -52.68 12.84 -18.50
C SER A 878 -52.38 11.55 -19.24
N ASP A 879 -52.30 10.44 -18.50
CA ASP A 879 -52.19 9.08 -19.04
C ASP A 879 -53.06 8.10 -18.21
N PRO A 880 -54.38 8.10 -18.45
CA PRO A 880 -55.30 7.23 -17.71
C PRO A 880 -55.04 5.73 -17.91
N ALA A 881 -54.48 5.34 -19.07
CA ALA A 881 -54.17 3.94 -19.38
C ALA A 881 -53.10 3.39 -18.40
N ASN A 882 -52.09 4.20 -18.08
CA ASN A 882 -51.01 3.87 -17.14
C ASN A 882 -51.24 4.46 -15.74
N LYS A 883 -52.50 4.48 -15.31
CA LYS A 883 -52.89 4.85 -13.95
C LYS A 883 -52.40 6.23 -13.51
N SER A 884 -52.33 7.17 -14.44
CA SER A 884 -51.82 8.53 -14.25
C SER A 884 -52.80 9.56 -14.81
N THR A 885 -54.07 9.49 -14.40
CA THR A 885 -55.16 10.35 -14.93
C THR A 885 -54.84 11.85 -14.87
N PHE A 886 -54.14 12.29 -13.83
CA PHE A 886 -53.66 13.67 -13.66
C PHE A 886 -52.13 13.80 -13.83
N GLY A 887 -51.51 12.86 -14.55
CA GLY A 887 -50.07 12.74 -14.72
C GLY A 887 -49.37 12.03 -13.56
N THR A 888 -48.05 12.24 -13.43
CA THR A 888 -47.19 11.51 -12.49
C THR A 888 -46.44 12.43 -11.54
N LEU A 889 -46.23 11.95 -10.31
CA LEU A 889 -45.29 12.49 -9.35
C LEU A 889 -44.10 11.55 -9.25
N SER A 890 -42.90 12.02 -9.60
CA SER A 890 -41.66 11.28 -9.40
C SER A 890 -40.96 11.77 -8.14
N ILE A 891 -40.61 10.86 -7.24
CA ILE A 891 -39.77 11.14 -6.06
C ILE A 891 -38.40 10.52 -6.29
N ARG A 892 -37.37 11.36 -6.38
CA ARG A 892 -36.01 10.95 -6.73
C ARG A 892 -35.10 10.96 -5.52
N ARG A 893 -34.42 9.85 -5.25
CA ARG A 893 -33.56 9.68 -4.05
C ARG A 893 -32.29 8.91 -4.38
N LYS A 894 -31.23 9.22 -3.65
CA LYS A 894 -29.97 8.48 -3.61
C LYS A 894 -29.92 7.65 -2.33
N PHE A 895 -29.64 6.37 -2.46
CA PHE A 895 -29.48 5.44 -1.34
C PHE A 895 -28.04 4.93 -1.29
N THR A 896 -27.39 5.05 -0.13
CA THR A 896 -25.99 4.64 0.06
C THR A 896 -25.92 3.42 0.96
N ASN A 897 -25.20 2.39 0.54
CA ASN A 897 -24.99 1.18 1.33
C ASN A 897 -23.96 1.41 2.45
N ASN A 898 -24.40 1.67 3.68
CA ASN A 898 -23.53 1.73 4.87
C ASN A 898 -23.68 0.50 5.78
N THR A 899 -24.03 -0.66 5.22
CA THR A 899 -24.13 -1.92 6.00
C THR A 899 -22.76 -2.51 6.36
N GLY A 900 -21.69 -2.02 5.74
CA GLY A 900 -20.33 -2.55 5.90
C GLY A 900 -20.00 -3.74 4.99
N VAL A 901 -21.00 -4.31 4.30
CA VAL A 901 -20.87 -5.46 3.40
C VAL A 901 -21.64 -5.23 2.09
N PRO A 902 -21.40 -6.03 1.02
CA PRO A 902 -22.17 -5.90 -0.23
C PRO A 902 -23.65 -6.22 -0.01
N VAL A 903 -24.54 -5.41 -0.60
CA VAL A 903 -25.99 -5.65 -0.63
C VAL A 903 -26.33 -6.37 -1.93
N THR A 904 -26.94 -7.54 -1.84
CA THR A 904 -27.24 -8.44 -2.97
C THR A 904 -28.69 -8.33 -3.45
N ALA A 905 -29.56 -7.71 -2.68
CA ALA A 905 -30.92 -7.34 -3.08
C ALA A 905 -31.33 -6.08 -2.31
N LEU A 906 -31.96 -5.12 -3.00
CA LEU A 906 -32.47 -3.89 -2.39
C LEU A 906 -33.90 -3.66 -2.88
N ARG A 907 -34.84 -3.55 -1.94
CA ARG A 907 -36.24 -3.23 -2.23
C ARG A 907 -36.80 -2.20 -1.26
N PHE A 908 -37.88 -1.56 -1.68
CA PHE A 908 -38.58 -0.53 -0.94
C PHE A 908 -40.03 -0.95 -0.71
N ARG A 909 -40.38 -1.29 0.53
CA ARG A 909 -41.76 -1.61 0.93
C ARG A 909 -42.51 -0.31 1.19
N ILE A 910 -43.66 -0.12 0.56
CA ILE A 910 -44.54 1.02 0.84
C ILE A 910 -45.23 0.79 2.18
N VAL A 911 -44.86 1.59 3.18
CA VAL A 911 -45.38 1.48 4.55
C VAL A 911 -46.48 2.48 4.85
N ASP A 912 -46.56 3.54 4.06
CA ASP A 912 -47.66 4.49 4.10
C ASP A 912 -47.74 5.25 2.76
N ILE A 913 -48.95 5.39 2.22
CA ILE A 913 -49.21 6.09 0.95
C ILE A 913 -50.64 6.61 0.93
N THR A 914 -50.83 7.83 0.41
CA THR A 914 -52.19 8.30 0.07
C THR A 914 -52.64 7.67 -1.24
N THR A 915 -53.55 6.72 -1.17
CA THR A 915 -54.05 5.89 -2.27
C THR A 915 -55.56 5.64 -2.12
N LEU A 916 -56.14 4.79 -2.98
CA LEU A 916 -57.58 4.56 -3.02
C LEU A 916 -58.05 3.98 -1.68
N ASN A 917 -59.11 4.57 -1.13
CA ASN A 917 -59.69 4.28 0.17
C ASN A 917 -58.74 4.45 1.36
N ASN A 918 -57.60 5.14 1.20
CA ASN A 918 -56.65 5.41 2.28
C ASN A 918 -55.70 6.57 1.93
N PRO A 919 -55.89 7.82 2.39
CA PRO A 919 -56.92 8.38 3.27
C PRO A 919 -58.06 9.12 2.52
N THR A 920 -59.14 9.47 3.23
CA THR A 920 -60.50 9.61 2.66
C THR A 920 -61.07 11.04 2.49
N SER A 921 -60.32 12.13 2.63
CA SER A 921 -60.80 13.46 2.20
C SER A 921 -59.66 14.45 1.93
N GLY A 922 -59.68 15.12 0.76
CA GLY A 922 -58.68 16.12 0.36
C GLY A 922 -57.27 15.57 0.07
N ALA A 923 -57.09 14.25 0.11
CA ALA A 923 -55.83 13.57 -0.15
C ALA A 923 -55.67 13.18 -1.63
N ALA A 924 -54.42 13.08 -2.07
CA ALA A 924 -54.09 12.59 -3.39
C ALA A 924 -54.33 11.08 -3.46
N ASP A 925 -54.74 10.62 -4.63
CA ASP A 925 -54.83 9.20 -4.92
C ASP A 925 -53.61 8.77 -5.75
N LEU A 926 -52.60 8.19 -5.09
CA LEU A 926 -51.32 7.80 -5.68
C LEU A 926 -51.24 6.31 -5.97
N ARG A 927 -50.59 5.97 -7.09
CA ARG A 927 -50.32 4.60 -7.57
C ARG A 927 -48.84 4.40 -7.80
N ALA A 928 -48.18 3.49 -7.10
CA ALA A 928 -46.80 3.14 -7.41
C ALA A 928 -46.72 2.40 -8.75
N LEU A 929 -45.83 2.85 -9.63
CA LEU A 929 -45.63 2.30 -10.97
C LEU A 929 -44.19 1.81 -11.15
N ASN A 930 -43.99 0.97 -12.16
CA ASN A 930 -42.65 0.69 -12.66
C ASN A 930 -41.99 1.99 -13.15
N SER A 931 -40.70 2.16 -12.86
CA SER A 931 -39.85 3.18 -13.47
C SER A 931 -38.83 2.54 -14.40
N VAL A 932 -38.35 3.32 -15.38
CA VAL A 932 -37.33 2.88 -16.33
C VAL A 932 -36.00 3.54 -15.97
N ALA A 933 -34.89 2.88 -16.34
CA ALA A 933 -33.57 3.51 -16.22
C ALA A 933 -33.51 4.74 -17.12
N ALA A 934 -33.00 5.85 -16.59
CA ALA A 934 -32.99 7.14 -17.29
C ALA A 934 -31.80 7.98 -16.84
N THR A 935 -31.38 8.93 -17.67
CA THR A 935 -30.41 9.96 -17.31
C THR A 935 -31.14 11.26 -17.07
N VAL A 936 -30.84 11.89 -15.93
CA VAL A 936 -31.42 13.18 -15.51
C VAL A 936 -30.31 14.16 -15.23
N THR A 937 -30.61 15.45 -15.26
CA THR A 937 -29.61 16.53 -15.20
C THR A 937 -29.77 17.32 -13.90
N ARG A 938 -28.68 17.49 -13.17
CA ARG A 938 -28.61 18.37 -11.98
C ARG A 938 -28.64 19.85 -12.38
N MET A 939 -28.88 20.72 -11.40
CA MET A 939 -28.88 22.18 -11.57
C MET A 939 -27.55 22.74 -12.08
N ASP A 940 -26.44 22.05 -11.82
CA ASP A 940 -25.10 22.37 -12.33
C ASP A 940 -24.83 21.81 -13.75
N ASN A 941 -25.87 21.33 -14.44
CA ASN A 941 -25.82 20.66 -15.74
C ASN A 941 -25.07 19.31 -15.76
N THR A 942 -24.79 18.70 -14.60
CA THR A 942 -24.17 17.38 -14.57
C THR A 942 -25.20 16.25 -14.75
N PRO A 943 -24.95 15.27 -15.63
CA PRO A 943 -25.85 14.13 -15.82
C PRO A 943 -25.72 13.11 -14.68
N VAL A 944 -26.83 12.50 -14.28
CA VAL A 944 -26.92 11.44 -13.27
C VAL A 944 -27.84 10.34 -13.77
N THR A 945 -27.39 9.08 -13.66
CA THR A 945 -28.18 7.91 -14.03
C THR A 945 -29.09 7.47 -12.89
N LEU A 946 -30.35 7.21 -13.20
CA LEU A 946 -31.37 6.59 -12.35
C LEU A 946 -31.50 5.11 -12.71
N SER A 947 -31.57 4.26 -11.68
CA SER A 947 -31.90 2.84 -11.83
C SER A 947 -33.42 2.64 -11.84
N ALA A 948 -33.86 1.66 -12.61
CA ALA A 948 -35.26 1.25 -12.68
C ALA A 948 -35.74 0.65 -11.35
N LEU A 949 -36.97 1.00 -10.97
CA LEU A 949 -37.73 0.31 -9.92
C LEU A 949 -38.83 -0.51 -10.56
N THR A 950 -38.90 -1.79 -10.18
CA THR A 950 -39.96 -2.70 -10.64
C THR A 950 -40.88 -3.03 -9.47
N LEU A 951 -42.18 -2.85 -9.67
CA LEU A 951 -43.22 -3.27 -8.75
C LEU A 951 -43.23 -4.80 -8.70
N GLU A 952 -42.97 -5.36 -7.52
CA GLU A 952 -42.83 -6.81 -7.37
C GLU A 952 -44.17 -7.52 -7.61
N GLN A 953 -44.11 -8.71 -8.24
CA GLN A 953 -45.24 -9.55 -8.63
C GLN A 953 -44.83 -11.03 -8.44
N PRO A 954 -45.77 -11.98 -8.27
CA PRO A 954 -47.20 -11.80 -8.01
C PRO A 954 -47.47 -11.17 -6.63
N PRO A 955 -48.67 -10.62 -6.34
CA PRO A 955 -49.88 -10.64 -7.16
C PRO A 955 -49.89 -9.55 -8.25
N ALA A 956 -50.72 -9.77 -9.28
CA ALA A 956 -51.00 -8.80 -10.33
C ALA A 956 -51.54 -7.47 -9.77
N GLN A 957 -50.79 -6.37 -9.88
CA GLN A 957 -51.19 -5.04 -9.34
C GLN A 957 -51.69 -4.09 -10.44
N ASN A 958 -52.77 -4.47 -11.12
CA ASN A 958 -53.27 -3.78 -12.32
C ASN A 958 -53.77 -2.34 -12.10
N LEU A 959 -54.13 -1.97 -10.86
CA LEU A 959 -54.48 -0.58 -10.52
C LEU A 959 -53.26 0.28 -10.17
N GLY A 960 -52.06 -0.31 -10.15
CA GLY A 960 -50.83 0.25 -9.59
C GLY A 960 -50.65 -0.15 -8.12
N GLY A 961 -49.42 -0.05 -7.63
CA GLY A 961 -49.08 -0.45 -6.27
C GLY A 961 -49.62 0.51 -5.22
N GLY A 962 -50.09 -0.04 -4.11
CA GLY A 962 -50.60 0.70 -2.96
C GLY A 962 -49.84 0.36 -1.69
N LEU A 963 -50.55 0.35 -0.55
CA LEU A 963 -49.98 -0.02 0.74
C LEU A 963 -49.44 -1.46 0.72
N ASN A 964 -48.35 -1.71 1.43
CA ASN A 964 -47.63 -3.00 1.49
C ASN A 964 -47.04 -3.49 0.16
N ALA A 965 -47.21 -2.79 -0.96
CA ALA A 965 -46.52 -3.15 -2.20
C ALA A 965 -45.01 -2.86 -2.09
N SER A 966 -44.19 -3.64 -2.80
CA SER A 966 -42.73 -3.50 -2.81
C SER A 966 -42.20 -3.14 -4.20
N LEU A 967 -41.19 -2.28 -4.23
CA LEU A 967 -40.45 -1.87 -5.42
C LEU A 967 -39.00 -2.37 -5.34
N ALA A 968 -38.59 -3.23 -6.27
CA ALA A 968 -37.25 -3.80 -6.32
C ALA A 968 -36.31 -2.98 -7.23
N VAL A 969 -35.04 -2.88 -6.82
CA VAL A 969 -33.95 -2.36 -7.66
C VAL A 969 -33.32 -3.54 -8.41
N GLY A 970 -33.88 -3.91 -9.56
CA GLY A 970 -33.53 -5.16 -10.27
C GLY A 970 -32.07 -5.29 -10.74
N VAL A 971 -31.32 -4.18 -10.81
CA VAL A 971 -29.88 -4.21 -11.15
C VAL A 971 -28.99 -4.65 -9.98
N ILE A 972 -29.51 -4.65 -8.74
CA ILE A 972 -28.81 -5.13 -7.55
C ILE A 972 -29.22 -6.58 -7.33
N ALA A 973 -28.29 -7.49 -7.62
CA ALA A 973 -28.48 -8.93 -7.55
C ALA A 973 -27.23 -9.60 -6.95
N PRO A 974 -27.27 -10.88 -6.54
CA PRO A 974 -26.09 -11.59 -6.05
C PRO A 974 -24.89 -11.54 -7.00
N ALA A 975 -25.11 -11.55 -8.32
CA ALA A 975 -24.06 -11.44 -9.34
C ALA A 975 -23.54 -10.00 -9.57
N ALA A 976 -24.27 -8.99 -9.09
CA ALA A 976 -23.95 -7.57 -9.22
C ALA A 976 -24.38 -6.81 -7.95
N PRO A 977 -23.72 -7.06 -6.81
CA PRO A 977 -24.13 -6.47 -5.55
C PRO A 977 -23.76 -4.97 -5.47
N LEU A 978 -24.56 -4.20 -4.73
CA LEU A 978 -24.21 -2.84 -4.36
C LEU A 978 -23.13 -2.88 -3.27
N SER A 979 -21.89 -2.57 -3.64
CA SER A 979 -20.74 -2.61 -2.72
C SER A 979 -20.92 -1.68 -1.51
N ALA A 980 -20.21 -1.95 -0.41
CA ALA A 980 -20.19 -1.08 0.75
C ALA A 980 -19.67 0.32 0.36
N GLY A 981 -20.36 1.37 0.81
CA GLY A 981 -20.12 2.78 0.45
C GLY A 981 -20.64 3.21 -0.91
N ALA A 982 -21.02 2.27 -1.80
CA ALA A 982 -21.61 2.59 -3.09
C ALA A 982 -23.04 3.13 -2.93
N SER A 983 -23.50 3.89 -3.93
CA SER A 983 -24.85 4.47 -3.96
C SER A 983 -25.61 4.10 -5.20
N VAL A 984 -26.93 4.00 -5.09
CA VAL A 984 -27.86 3.88 -6.20
C VAL A 984 -28.84 5.05 -6.19
N ASN A 985 -29.09 5.62 -7.36
CA ASN A 985 -30.10 6.66 -7.55
C ASN A 985 -31.34 6.00 -8.13
N VAL A 986 -32.52 6.32 -7.59
CA VAL A 986 -33.79 5.73 -8.03
C VAL A 986 -34.87 6.78 -8.16
N GLU A 987 -35.88 6.46 -8.96
CA GLU A 987 -37.13 7.20 -9.07
C GLU A 987 -38.31 6.32 -8.64
N PHE A 988 -39.00 6.75 -7.59
CA PHE A 988 -40.34 6.30 -7.28
C PHE A 988 -41.32 7.04 -8.18
N LYS A 989 -41.81 6.35 -9.21
CA LYS A 989 -42.79 6.91 -10.15
C LYS A 989 -44.20 6.63 -9.63
N LEU A 990 -44.96 7.69 -9.34
CA LEU A 990 -46.30 7.61 -8.78
C LEU A 990 -47.32 8.18 -9.76
N GLY A 991 -48.24 7.36 -10.23
CA GLY A 991 -49.40 7.81 -11.02
C GLY A 991 -50.41 8.53 -10.13
N VAL A 992 -50.92 9.69 -10.58
CA VAL A 992 -51.88 10.50 -9.83
C VAL A 992 -53.28 10.28 -10.39
N GLN A 993 -54.12 9.61 -9.61
CA GLN A 993 -55.53 9.34 -9.93
C GLN A 993 -56.48 10.42 -9.41
N ALA A 994 -56.11 11.11 -8.35
CA ALA A 994 -56.80 12.28 -7.81
C ALA A 994 -55.76 13.21 -7.18
N THR A 995 -55.95 14.53 -7.31
CA THR A 995 -55.06 15.53 -6.74
C THR A 995 -55.43 15.86 -5.30
N GLY A 996 -54.43 16.06 -4.44
CA GLY A 996 -54.64 16.46 -3.05
C GLY A 996 -53.32 16.50 -2.27
N ALA A 997 -53.42 16.58 -0.95
CA ALA A 997 -52.26 16.39 -0.06
C ALA A 997 -51.80 14.93 -0.09
N PHE A 998 -50.50 14.68 -0.03
CA PHE A 998 -49.97 13.32 -0.11
C PHE A 998 -48.95 13.01 0.97
N HIS A 999 -48.86 11.74 1.30
CA HIS A 999 -47.79 11.10 2.04
C HIS A 999 -47.34 9.86 1.26
N PHE A 1000 -46.04 9.56 1.36
CA PHE A 1000 -45.43 8.40 0.73
C PHE A 1000 -44.17 8.06 1.50
N PHE A 1001 -44.22 6.93 2.22
CA PHE A 1001 -43.14 6.43 3.05
C PHE A 1001 -42.82 5.00 2.66
N VAL A 1002 -41.52 4.70 2.67
CA VAL A 1002 -41.02 3.36 2.38
C VAL A 1002 -40.07 2.88 3.46
N ASN A 1003 -40.14 1.58 3.75
CA ASN A 1003 -39.10 0.86 4.45
C ASN A 1003 -38.06 0.36 3.44
N ILE A 1004 -36.80 0.58 3.76
CA ILE A 1004 -35.65 0.13 2.99
C ILE A 1004 -35.32 -1.27 3.49
N LYS A 1005 -35.41 -2.26 2.60
CA LYS A 1005 -35.12 -3.66 2.92
C LYS A 1005 -33.97 -4.17 2.06
N ALA A 1006 -33.01 -4.85 2.68
CA ALA A 1006 -31.82 -5.32 1.98
C ALA A 1006 -31.33 -6.69 2.47
N THR A 1007 -30.85 -7.50 1.53
CA THR A 1007 -30.09 -8.73 1.80
C THR A 1007 -28.60 -8.45 1.68
N THR A 1008 -27.81 -8.88 2.65
CA THR A 1008 -26.35 -8.71 2.66
C THR A 1008 -25.65 -10.01 2.26
N GLY A 1009 -24.63 -9.91 1.42
CA GLY A 1009 -23.75 -11.05 1.10
C GLY A 1009 -22.77 -11.35 2.24
N ALA A 1010 -22.15 -12.53 2.20
CA ALA A 1010 -21.03 -12.86 3.07
C ALA A 1010 -19.95 -11.77 2.97
N ALA A 1011 -19.31 -11.44 4.10
CA ALA A 1011 -18.16 -10.56 4.09
C ALA A 1011 -17.11 -11.16 3.14
N GLY A 1012 -16.91 -10.55 1.97
CA GLY A 1012 -15.69 -10.79 1.21
C GLY A 1012 -14.49 -10.47 2.12
N PRO A 1013 -13.34 -11.16 1.95
CA PRO A 1013 -12.16 -10.86 2.73
C PRO A 1013 -11.94 -9.34 2.68
N ALA A 1014 -11.93 -8.72 3.85
CA ALA A 1014 -11.80 -7.28 3.97
C ALA A 1014 -10.61 -6.83 3.09
N PRO A 1015 -10.73 -5.79 2.25
CA PRO A 1015 -9.58 -5.26 1.58
C PRO A 1015 -8.61 -4.81 2.68
N PHE A 1016 -7.47 -5.50 2.78
CA PHE A 1016 -6.37 -5.08 3.62
C PHE A 1016 -6.07 -3.61 3.29
N LYS A 1017 -6.49 -2.70 4.18
CA LYS A 1017 -5.89 -1.38 4.23
C LYS A 1017 -4.46 -1.60 4.69
N LYS A 1018 -3.53 -1.70 3.73
CA LYS A 1018 -2.10 -1.56 3.99
C LYS A 1018 -1.89 -0.19 4.67
N GLY A 1019 -1.84 -0.20 5.99
CA GLY A 1019 -1.18 0.85 6.76
C GLY A 1019 0.28 0.85 6.31
N ARG A 1020 0.66 1.81 5.49
CA ARG A 1020 2.04 2.00 5.05
C ARG A 1020 2.83 2.60 6.20
N LEU A 1021 3.32 1.75 7.10
CA LEU A 1021 4.44 2.10 7.98
C LEU A 1021 5.71 1.94 7.13
N SER A 1022 6.22 3.05 6.61
CA SER A 1022 7.44 3.08 5.79
C SER A 1022 8.68 3.08 6.68
N LEU A 1023 9.18 1.90 7.04
CA LEU A 1023 10.60 1.73 7.37
C LEU A 1023 11.36 1.50 6.06
N LYS A 1024 12.17 2.49 5.65
CA LYS A 1024 13.09 2.36 4.51
C LYS A 1024 14.34 1.61 4.99
N SER A 1025 14.58 0.40 4.48
CA SER A 1025 15.92 -0.14 4.31
C SER A 1025 16.09 -0.53 2.84
N ASN A 1026 17.02 0.17 2.18
CA ASN A 1026 17.43 -0.09 0.80
C ASN A 1026 18.47 -1.21 0.79
N ALA A 1027 18.24 -2.26 0.00
CA ALA A 1027 19.29 -3.00 -0.70
C ALA A 1027 18.73 -3.59 -2.00
N PRO A 1028 19.52 -3.61 -3.10
CA PRO A 1028 19.02 -3.73 -4.47
C PRO A 1028 18.97 -5.19 -4.97
N ALA A 1029 17.98 -5.50 -5.81
CA ALA A 1029 17.95 -6.73 -6.59
C ALA A 1029 18.49 -6.47 -8.00
N GLY A 1030 19.62 -7.11 -8.32
CA GLY A 1030 20.08 -7.30 -9.69
C GLY A 1030 19.21 -8.31 -10.44
N GLY A 1031 19.15 -8.14 -11.76
CA GLY A 1031 18.30 -8.93 -12.63
C GLY A 1031 18.78 -10.37 -12.87
N LYS A 1032 17.79 -11.25 -13.07
CA LYS A 1032 17.67 -12.12 -14.23
C LYS A 1032 16.22 -12.13 -14.67
#